data_AF-A0A925WZE5-F1
#
_entry.id   AF-A0A925WZE5-F1
#
_cell.length_a   1.000
_cell.length_b   1.000
_cell.length_c   1.000
_cell.angle_alpha   90.00
_cell.angle_beta   90.00
_cell.angle_gamma   90.00
#
_symmetry.space_group_name_H-M   'P 1'
#
loop_
_entity.id
_entity.type
_entity.pdbx_description
1 polymer ?
#
loop_
_entity_poly.entity_id
_entity_poly.type
_entity_poly.pdbx_seq_one_letter_code
_entity_poly.pdbx_strand_id
1 'polypeptide(L)'
;MPISLRSFILVVLMIAMTGCAKPARAAQPAANQALNANVDLPRQPSISPDGAQVVFTWRGDLWKVSSQGGFAERLTSHVADDTTSAWSRDGKRIAFSSNRAGGVNFFLMNADGTGINQITNSDRALGLVGFGVDENNNEVLTLQAYFETDAYRSPRPYMVSTSGGDLVRVHDAFGSFPSISPDGKRVLFNRGSSSWSRRGYDGSDAREVWLYTRADKSFKRLTNWKGNDGRAKWINNDEFVFTSDRDDNTVNLYRLRAGDDDKQAKRLTNYKDTDVEDFDISADGRTLLFARWNRLNRLDLTQPNSAPVELSILASEDETDRYQLKDMGRTVTDAALSPDGKTMAYIAYGDVYVRGVESKSPARRVTTKPSRERDIAWSADSEKLYFVSDESGMEAIYSATVKLTRSDVKKQYDAATKKDASTKPVTRPTTGPSADETARPTPNEPAKSGENDFDHEQRRRRTEPPEPGATPTTSPAGAGSRAGAAAAAADSEPSRWSEALAFNIELVSSSDVGDTNPSPSPDGKVLAFRRGSGDLFIMTLATKASTPLLHGWSDALGWRWSPDSKHIAYTTEDSSNNSDIWIARSNDVASDKHAGHAASAVNVTRHPDNDYDPRWSADGKILAFRSERVNDEYDVWSVYLDKDLESLTPVEADQYYKDAIAAAKKRKPLSAKSSTTKPRAKSSTTTTAATSATKPENDNTKIDAPKEDTSPEKEMEASSAATTQSCPVVAPKETLDLDDAYLRLRRITSLSGSEGSVELTPGGDKFIFTATVGTARSLYSLDRDATEPKRLTTAVTVQGLNFAGDQIVFTDAGRGGIVKLPNGEVEYYDIADRVRVDLQAFCVQKFLEASRILGAQYWDEKMNGLDWPAHTKRYLELARATRTAEEFDHVANRMIGELNGSHLGINAPDPANPNTRAQGRLGVTTIKDPKGFKVTSILPDGPADRGTMKLKIGDVITQIDLEPFKPDDTLESALAGKVDKEVLVGFTRDGQELAALITTVSYDRLDDLAYNHWRRENARKVEEWSGGKLGYIHILAMSQPSLDVFERDLYAAAEGKAGLIIDVRNNGGGSTADRLLASIMYPRHAYTQPRGMGKDIKDAYPQDRLFIQRYDKPIDMLCNEKSFSNAEILAHAFKTLKRGTLIGEATAGGVISTGGTSLLDGTSVRIPGRAWYLPDGTNMERHGAVPDLRVPQTPEDEVKDQDSQLHAAVDDLMKRVK
;
A
#
# COMPACT_ATOMS: atom_id res chain seq x y z
N MET A 1 -59.97 -28.18 27.54
CA MET A 1 -61.37 -28.64 27.73
C MET A 1 -62.02 -27.79 28.83
N PRO A 2 -63.29 -27.38 28.71
CA PRO A 2 -63.94 -26.79 27.53
C PRO A 2 -64.76 -25.50 27.86
N ILE A 3 -64.85 -24.52 26.94
CA ILE A 3 -65.99 -24.19 26.01
C ILE A 3 -67.16 -23.49 26.77
N SER A 4 -67.71 -22.35 26.33
CA SER A 4 -68.82 -22.35 25.35
C SER A 4 -69.46 -20.98 25.04
N LEU A 5 -69.44 -20.59 23.75
CA LEU A 5 -70.55 -20.08 22.89
C LEU A 5 -71.22 -18.71 23.22
N ARG A 6 -71.80 -17.91 22.30
CA ARG A 6 -72.38 -18.03 20.92
C ARG A 6 -72.62 -16.56 20.43
N SER A 7 -72.27 -16.13 19.22
CA SER A 7 -72.95 -16.27 17.90
C SER A 7 -73.97 -15.15 17.53
N PHE A 8 -74.12 -14.95 16.20
CA PHE A 8 -75.19 -14.29 15.38
C PHE A 8 -74.97 -12.82 14.93
N ILE A 9 -75.29 -12.34 13.69
CA ILE A 9 -75.63 -12.87 12.34
C ILE A 9 -75.85 -11.66 11.35
N LEU A 10 -75.77 -11.90 10.01
CA LEU A 10 -76.30 -11.20 8.78
C LEU A 10 -76.31 -9.64 8.66
N VAL A 11 -75.89 -8.95 7.57
CA VAL A 11 -76.11 -9.00 6.09
C VAL A 11 -77.41 -8.33 5.57
N VAL A 12 -77.21 -7.16 4.91
CA VAL A 12 -77.86 -6.56 3.69
C VAL A 12 -79.16 -5.72 3.77
N LEU A 13 -79.07 -4.46 3.31
CA LEU A 13 -79.85 -3.82 2.18
C LEU A 13 -79.34 -2.37 1.97
N MET A 14 -78.61 -2.00 0.90
CA MET A 14 -79.04 -1.54 -0.45
C MET A 14 -79.93 -0.26 -0.49
N ILE A 15 -79.43 0.84 -1.09
CA ILE A 15 -80.01 1.58 -2.26
C ILE A 15 -79.47 3.03 -2.39
N ALA A 16 -78.80 3.26 -3.53
CA ALA A 16 -78.81 4.41 -4.46
C ALA A 16 -78.81 5.87 -3.96
N MET A 17 -77.88 6.72 -4.41
CA MET A 17 -77.89 7.47 -5.69
C MET A 17 -76.83 8.59 -5.71
N THR A 18 -76.35 8.87 -6.93
CA THR A 18 -75.85 10.16 -7.46
C THR A 18 -74.51 10.76 -6.96
N GLY A 19 -73.58 10.85 -7.91
CA GLY A 19 -73.11 12.18 -8.34
C GLY A 19 -71.70 12.63 -7.90
N CYS A 20 -70.76 12.54 -8.85
CA CYS A 20 -69.61 13.43 -9.08
C CYS A 20 -68.78 13.94 -7.89
N ALA A 21 -67.56 13.41 -7.74
CA ALA A 21 -66.29 14.15 -7.87
C ALA A 21 -65.10 13.20 -7.63
N LYS A 22 -64.12 13.20 -8.54
CA LYS A 22 -62.81 12.54 -8.33
C LYS A 22 -62.04 13.24 -7.21
N PRO A 23 -61.38 12.50 -6.31
CA PRO A 23 -60.08 12.88 -5.81
C PRO A 23 -59.00 11.96 -6.39
N ALA A 24 -57.83 12.54 -6.62
CA ALA A 24 -56.65 11.89 -7.18
C ALA A 24 -56.27 10.62 -6.40
N ARG A 25 -56.01 9.53 -7.13
CA ARG A 25 -55.44 8.31 -6.59
C ARG A 25 -53.94 8.58 -6.39
N ALA A 26 -53.51 8.66 -5.12
CA ALA A 26 -52.11 8.62 -4.76
C ALA A 26 -51.47 7.37 -5.39
N ALA A 27 -50.36 7.58 -6.10
CA ALA A 27 -49.50 6.49 -6.56
C ALA A 27 -48.90 5.80 -5.32
N GLN A 28 -49.16 4.50 -5.18
CA GLN A 28 -48.40 3.66 -4.25
C GLN A 28 -46.98 3.48 -4.81
N PRO A 29 -45.91 3.68 -4.03
CA PRO A 29 -44.57 3.31 -4.46
C PRO A 29 -44.49 1.79 -4.60
N ALA A 30 -43.80 1.33 -5.64
CA ALA A 30 -43.44 -0.07 -5.79
C ALA A 30 -42.55 -0.48 -4.61
N ALA A 31 -43.02 -1.43 -3.81
CA ALA A 31 -42.23 -1.99 -2.72
C ALA A 31 -41.10 -2.87 -3.30
N ASN A 32 -39.85 -2.39 -3.21
CA ASN A 32 -38.70 -3.27 -3.18
C ASN A 32 -38.89 -4.22 -1.99
N GLN A 33 -38.92 -5.53 -2.24
CA GLN A 33 -38.95 -6.52 -1.16
C GLN A 33 -37.60 -6.49 -0.45
N ALA A 34 -37.53 -5.83 0.70
CA ALA A 34 -36.39 -5.94 1.61
C ALA A 34 -36.20 -7.41 2.00
N LEU A 35 -35.00 -7.95 1.78
CA LEU A 35 -34.60 -9.25 2.31
C LEU A 35 -34.13 -9.02 3.75
N ASN A 36 -34.74 -9.71 4.70
CA ASN A 36 -34.30 -9.67 6.10
C ASN A 36 -33.08 -10.58 6.27
N ALA A 37 -31.98 -10.04 6.76
CA ALA A 37 -30.75 -10.76 7.07
C ALA A 37 -30.48 -10.79 8.58
N ASN A 38 -29.79 -11.83 9.05
CA ASN A 38 -29.18 -11.80 10.37
C ASN A 38 -28.00 -10.82 10.33
N VAL A 39 -27.95 -9.90 11.28
CA VAL A 39 -26.81 -8.98 11.40
C VAL A 39 -25.57 -9.77 11.79
N ASP A 40 -24.55 -9.68 10.94
CA ASP A 40 -23.23 -10.28 11.10
C ASP A 40 -22.17 -9.19 11.29
N LEU A 41 -21.23 -9.38 12.21
CA LEU A 41 -20.18 -8.39 12.49
C LEU A 41 -20.73 -6.97 12.85
N PRO A 42 -21.71 -6.82 13.77
CA PRO A 42 -22.05 -5.52 14.33
C PRO A 42 -20.86 -4.97 15.13
N ARG A 43 -20.50 -3.70 14.93
CA ARG A 43 -19.31 -3.10 15.53
C ARG A 43 -19.61 -1.77 16.21
N GLN A 44 -18.64 -1.31 17.01
CA GLN A 44 -18.63 -0.03 17.71
C GLN A 44 -19.97 0.32 18.38
N PRO A 45 -20.49 -0.57 19.25
CA PRO A 45 -21.83 -0.43 19.79
C PRO A 45 -21.89 0.68 20.86
N SER A 46 -23.02 1.37 20.94
CA SER A 46 -23.37 2.28 22.03
C SER A 46 -24.77 1.98 22.58
N ILE A 47 -24.99 2.27 23.86
CA ILE A 47 -26.25 1.94 24.56
C ILE A 47 -26.93 3.20 25.08
N SER A 48 -28.26 3.26 24.99
CA SER A 48 -29.03 4.41 25.49
C SER A 48 -28.87 4.58 27.01
N PRO A 49 -29.08 5.81 27.54
CA PRO A 49 -28.88 6.11 28.96
C PRO A 49 -29.69 5.22 29.92
N ASP A 50 -30.87 4.76 29.48
CA ASP A 50 -31.78 3.87 30.21
C ASP A 50 -31.53 2.38 29.96
N GLY A 51 -30.57 2.03 29.11
CA GLY A 51 -30.23 0.64 28.76
C GLY A 51 -31.23 -0.05 27.81
N ALA A 52 -32.21 0.65 27.25
CA ALA A 52 -33.30 0.04 26.46
C ALA A 52 -32.97 -0.14 24.97
N GLN A 53 -32.13 0.72 24.40
CA GLN A 53 -31.82 0.79 22.97
C GLN A 53 -30.31 0.69 22.74
N VAL A 54 -29.94 0.14 21.60
CA VAL A 54 -28.56 -0.08 21.16
C VAL A 54 -28.40 0.51 19.78
N VAL A 55 -27.30 1.25 19.56
CA VAL A 55 -26.84 1.67 18.23
C VAL A 55 -25.54 0.95 17.92
N PHE A 56 -25.35 0.54 16.68
CA PHE A 56 -24.12 -0.10 16.20
C PHE A 56 -23.88 0.25 14.74
N THR A 57 -22.63 0.13 14.28
CA THR A 57 -22.32 0.22 12.85
C THR A 57 -22.38 -1.15 12.19
N TRP A 58 -22.99 -1.22 11.01
CA TRP A 58 -23.06 -2.40 10.16
C TRP A 58 -23.22 -1.95 8.71
N ARG A 59 -22.39 -2.49 7.80
CA ARG A 59 -22.40 -2.15 6.36
C ARG A 59 -22.08 -0.68 6.08
N GLY A 60 -21.30 -0.04 6.95
CA GLY A 60 -20.94 1.38 6.82
C GLY A 60 -22.02 2.35 7.31
N ASP A 61 -23.14 1.87 7.84
CA ASP A 61 -24.22 2.71 8.36
C ASP A 61 -24.52 2.42 9.82
N LEU A 62 -25.23 3.35 10.48
CA LEU A 62 -25.73 3.19 11.84
C LEU A 62 -27.10 2.52 11.87
N TRP A 63 -27.24 1.57 12.79
CA TRP A 63 -28.46 0.82 13.02
C TRP A 63 -28.85 0.87 14.49
N LYS A 64 -30.16 0.88 14.77
CA LYS A 64 -30.73 0.93 16.11
C LYS A 64 -31.62 -0.28 16.38
N VAL A 65 -31.47 -0.91 17.53
CA VAL A 65 -32.28 -2.07 17.95
C VAL A 65 -32.57 -2.01 19.45
N SER A 66 -33.58 -2.74 19.92
CA SER A 66 -33.75 -2.96 21.36
C SER A 66 -32.54 -3.69 21.97
N SER A 67 -32.20 -3.37 23.22
CA SER A 67 -31.20 -4.12 24.00
C SER A 67 -31.59 -5.58 24.27
N GLN A 68 -32.80 -6.01 23.89
CA GLN A 68 -33.22 -7.41 23.91
C GLN A 68 -33.06 -8.11 22.54
N GLY A 69 -32.56 -7.42 21.52
CA GLY A 69 -32.51 -7.90 20.13
C GLY A 69 -33.81 -7.64 19.36
N GLY A 70 -33.95 -8.29 18.20
CA GLY A 70 -35.09 -8.13 17.30
C GLY A 70 -34.71 -7.44 15.98
N PHE A 71 -35.66 -6.75 15.37
CA PHE A 71 -35.43 -6.02 14.11
C PHE A 71 -34.78 -4.66 14.37
N ALA A 72 -33.67 -4.41 13.66
CA ALA A 72 -32.95 -3.16 13.68
C ALA A 72 -33.50 -2.19 12.61
N GLU A 73 -33.51 -0.90 12.97
CA GLU A 73 -33.87 0.23 12.13
C GLU A 73 -32.59 0.91 11.62
N ARG A 74 -32.48 1.14 10.31
CA ARG A 74 -31.38 1.89 9.71
C ARG A 74 -31.54 3.37 10.03
N LEU A 75 -30.55 3.98 10.69
CA LEU A 75 -30.56 5.40 11.05
C LEU A 75 -29.87 6.27 9.99
N THR A 76 -28.85 5.74 9.31
CA THR A 76 -28.12 6.46 8.26
C THR A 76 -28.05 5.66 6.97
N SER A 77 -27.92 6.36 5.85
CA SER A 77 -27.71 5.74 4.54
C SER A 77 -26.87 6.71 3.71
N HIS A 78 -25.58 6.42 3.60
CA HIS A 78 -24.64 7.24 2.84
C HIS A 78 -23.52 6.38 2.23
N VAL A 79 -22.89 6.86 1.16
CA VAL A 79 -21.70 6.19 0.56
C VAL A 79 -20.44 6.28 1.44
N ALA A 80 -20.53 7.01 2.55
CA ALA A 80 -19.45 7.30 3.48
C ALA A 80 -19.68 6.41 4.70
N ASP A 81 -18.61 6.00 5.38
CA ASP A 81 -18.74 5.15 6.55
C ASP A 81 -19.17 6.00 7.76
N ASP A 82 -20.30 5.63 8.35
CA ASP A 82 -20.79 6.08 9.64
C ASP A 82 -20.46 5.02 10.70
N THR A 83 -19.57 5.40 11.61
CA THR A 83 -18.87 4.47 12.52
C THR A 83 -19.22 4.78 13.97
N THR A 84 -18.23 4.89 14.88
CA THR A 84 -18.43 5.06 16.33
C THR A 84 -19.56 6.04 16.65
N SER A 85 -20.48 5.61 17.52
CA SER A 85 -21.65 6.39 17.97
C SER A 85 -21.65 6.57 19.49
N ALA A 86 -22.37 7.58 19.98
CA ALA A 86 -22.59 7.81 21.40
C ALA A 86 -23.95 8.49 21.64
N TRP A 87 -24.59 8.17 22.76
CA TRP A 87 -25.89 8.73 23.14
C TRP A 87 -25.74 9.97 24.02
N SER A 88 -26.58 11.00 23.78
CA SER A 88 -26.73 12.11 24.72
C SER A 88 -27.30 11.63 26.06
N ARG A 89 -27.04 12.36 27.14
CA ARG A 89 -27.45 11.96 28.51
C ARG A 89 -28.97 11.84 28.66
N ASP A 90 -29.72 12.60 27.87
CA ASP A 90 -31.18 12.58 27.84
C ASP A 90 -31.77 11.53 26.88
N GLY A 91 -30.93 10.80 26.13
CA GLY A 91 -31.34 9.77 25.19
C GLY A 91 -32.04 10.27 23.93
N LYS A 92 -32.05 11.59 23.67
CA LYS A 92 -32.76 12.17 22.53
C LYS A 92 -31.90 12.32 21.28
N ARG A 93 -30.58 12.33 21.44
CA ARG A 93 -29.62 12.60 20.36
C ARG A 93 -28.54 11.54 20.32
N ILE A 94 -27.98 11.33 19.13
CA ILE A 94 -26.87 10.42 18.87
C ILE A 94 -25.78 11.22 18.16
N ALA A 95 -24.58 11.24 18.74
CA ALA A 95 -23.38 11.72 18.06
C ALA A 95 -22.71 10.55 17.34
N PHE A 96 -22.13 10.78 16.17
CA PHE A 96 -21.44 9.74 15.42
C PHE A 96 -20.31 10.27 14.55
N SER A 97 -19.36 9.38 14.25
CA SER A 97 -18.22 9.65 13.36
C SER A 97 -18.59 9.34 11.92
N SER A 98 -18.25 10.24 10.99
CA SER A 98 -18.47 10.04 9.56
C SER A 98 -17.35 10.67 8.73
N ASN A 99 -16.93 9.98 7.66
CA ASN A 99 -15.96 10.51 6.69
C ASN A 99 -16.64 11.25 5.51
N ARG A 100 -17.95 11.54 5.58
CA ARG A 100 -18.69 12.23 4.50
C ARG A 100 -18.17 13.60 4.11
N ALA A 101 -17.50 14.30 5.04
CA ALA A 101 -16.91 15.63 4.83
C ALA A 101 -15.41 15.60 4.42
N GLY A 102 -14.89 14.44 4.04
CA GLY A 102 -13.47 14.24 3.70
C GLY A 102 -12.74 13.47 4.78
N GLY A 103 -12.39 14.16 5.88
CA GLY A 103 -11.85 13.52 7.09
C GLY A 103 -12.95 13.01 8.03
N VAL A 104 -12.59 12.11 8.96
CA VAL A 104 -13.50 11.63 10.01
C VAL A 104 -13.87 12.78 10.95
N ASN A 105 -15.13 13.20 10.86
CA ASN A 105 -15.72 14.30 11.62
C ASN A 105 -16.97 13.83 12.38
N PHE A 106 -17.41 14.61 13.35
CA PHE A 106 -18.57 14.27 14.16
C PHE A 106 -19.84 14.94 13.67
N PHE A 107 -20.91 14.18 13.70
CA PHE A 107 -22.26 14.59 13.36
C PHE A 107 -23.18 14.28 14.52
N LEU A 108 -24.28 15.02 14.63
CA LEU A 108 -25.31 14.83 15.64
C LEU A 108 -26.65 14.66 14.95
N MET A 109 -27.45 13.71 15.41
CA MET A 109 -28.81 13.46 14.91
C MET A 109 -29.77 13.21 16.07
N ASN A 110 -31.07 13.29 15.80
CA ASN A 110 -32.09 12.79 16.72
C ASN A 110 -32.00 11.26 16.82
N ALA A 111 -32.50 10.69 17.92
CA ALA A 111 -32.50 9.24 18.15
C ALA A 111 -33.32 8.43 17.11
N ASP A 112 -34.13 9.09 16.29
CA ASP A 112 -34.89 8.51 15.17
C ASP A 112 -34.16 8.60 13.82
N GLY A 113 -32.91 9.10 13.79
CA GLY A 113 -32.11 9.27 12.58
C GLY A 113 -32.33 10.59 11.84
N THR A 114 -33.29 11.42 12.28
CA THR A 114 -33.58 12.70 11.63
C THR A 114 -32.66 13.83 12.12
N GLY A 115 -32.61 14.94 11.37
CA GLY A 115 -31.96 16.17 11.83
C GLY A 115 -30.43 16.09 11.91
N ILE A 116 -29.80 15.32 11.04
CA ILE A 116 -28.33 15.21 10.97
C ILE A 116 -27.70 16.59 10.77
N ASN A 117 -26.82 16.98 11.69
CA ASN A 117 -26.02 18.20 11.65
C ASN A 117 -24.54 17.89 11.88
N GLN A 118 -23.64 18.59 11.17
CA GLN A 118 -22.20 18.46 11.37
C GLN A 118 -21.76 19.28 12.59
N ILE A 119 -20.96 18.68 13.47
CA ILE A 119 -20.47 19.32 14.71
C ILE A 119 -19.01 19.78 14.57
N THR A 120 -18.17 18.95 13.95
CA THR A 120 -16.76 19.27 13.74
C THR A 120 -16.46 19.41 12.25
N ASN A 121 -15.54 20.31 11.91
CA ASN A 121 -15.03 20.47 10.57
C ASN A 121 -13.50 20.56 10.63
N SER A 122 -12.85 19.41 10.76
CA SER A 122 -11.40 19.26 10.76
C SER A 122 -10.96 18.48 9.52
N ASP A 123 -9.82 18.86 8.96
CA ASP A 123 -9.08 18.10 7.95
C ASP A 123 -8.15 17.04 8.57
N ARG A 124 -8.16 16.92 9.91
CA ARG A 124 -7.51 15.84 10.67
C ARG A 124 -8.55 14.83 11.13
N ALA A 125 -8.15 13.56 11.21
CA ALA A 125 -9.01 12.52 11.74
C ALA A 125 -9.24 12.72 13.26
N LEU A 126 -10.51 12.76 13.67
CA LEU A 126 -10.91 12.86 15.06
C LEU A 126 -11.47 11.51 15.54
N GLY A 127 -11.15 11.11 16.77
CA GLY A 127 -11.69 9.89 17.38
C GLY A 127 -12.76 10.19 18.41
N LEU A 128 -14.03 9.96 18.09
CA LEU A 128 -15.15 10.11 19.04
C LEU A 128 -15.01 9.10 20.18
N VAL A 129 -15.20 9.55 21.42
CA VAL A 129 -15.15 8.68 22.61
C VAL A 129 -16.52 8.60 23.27
N GLY A 130 -17.23 9.72 23.42
CA GLY A 130 -18.56 9.72 24.01
C GLY A 130 -19.11 11.09 24.34
N PHE A 131 -20.12 11.12 25.21
CA PHE A 131 -20.64 12.34 25.83
C PHE A 131 -20.05 12.55 27.23
N GLY A 132 -19.97 13.80 27.65
CA GLY A 132 -19.61 14.17 29.01
C GLY A 132 -20.12 15.56 29.37
N VAL A 133 -19.52 16.16 30.39
CA VAL A 133 -19.81 17.56 30.77
C VAL A 133 -18.56 18.39 30.95
N ASP A 134 -18.65 19.67 30.58
CA ASP A 134 -17.65 20.67 30.92
C ASP A 134 -17.70 21.04 32.42
N GLU A 135 -16.86 21.98 32.86
CA GLU A 135 -16.82 22.45 34.25
C GLU A 135 -18.06 23.24 34.66
N ASN A 136 -18.84 23.74 33.69
CA ASN A 136 -20.10 24.44 33.89
C ASN A 136 -21.32 23.51 33.83
N ASN A 137 -21.08 22.19 33.75
CA ASN A 137 -22.10 21.15 33.61
C ASN A 137 -22.89 21.23 32.29
N ASN A 138 -22.34 21.87 31.25
CA ASN A 138 -22.88 21.80 29.89
C ASN A 138 -22.48 20.48 29.23
N GLU A 139 -23.38 19.93 28.41
CA GLU A 139 -23.14 18.71 27.67
C GLU A 139 -22.14 18.93 26.51
N VAL A 140 -21.12 18.07 26.43
CA VAL A 140 -20.04 18.11 25.43
C VAL A 140 -19.79 16.72 24.85
N LEU A 141 -19.17 16.67 23.66
CA LEU A 141 -18.59 15.44 23.12
C LEU A 141 -17.14 15.33 23.58
N THR A 142 -16.71 14.15 24.01
CA THR A 142 -15.31 13.83 24.32
C THR A 142 -14.67 13.10 23.16
N LEU A 143 -13.40 13.41 22.90
CA LEU A 143 -12.66 12.86 21.78
C LEU A 143 -11.16 12.76 22.07
N GLN A 144 -10.46 12.04 21.21
CA GLN A 144 -9.01 12.05 21.11
C GLN A 144 -8.59 12.54 19.73
N ALA A 145 -7.47 13.25 19.66
CA ALA A 145 -6.95 13.74 18.38
C ALA A 145 -5.44 13.99 18.40
N TYR A 146 -4.84 13.93 17.21
CA TYR A 146 -3.53 14.52 16.88
C TYR A 146 -3.79 15.86 16.20
N PHE A 147 -4.40 16.78 16.95
CA PHE A 147 -4.89 18.06 16.42
C PHE A 147 -3.80 19.13 16.41
N GLU A 148 -2.95 19.14 17.44
CA GLU A 148 -1.83 20.07 17.58
C GLU A 148 -0.54 19.46 17.03
N THR A 149 0.46 20.28 16.79
CA THR A 149 1.79 19.87 16.33
C THR A 149 2.69 19.66 17.54
N ASP A 150 3.26 18.47 17.69
CA ASP A 150 4.11 18.11 18.83
C ASP A 150 5.16 17.07 18.43
N ALA A 151 6.37 17.18 19.00
CA ALA A 151 7.42 16.17 18.80
C ALA A 151 7.07 14.81 19.45
N TYR A 152 6.11 14.81 20.39
CA TYR A 152 5.64 13.60 21.06
C TYR A 152 4.53 12.95 20.23
N ARG A 153 4.76 11.73 19.74
CA ARG A 153 3.86 11.01 18.82
C ARG A 153 2.65 10.37 19.52
N SER A 154 1.96 11.11 20.38
CA SER A 154 0.79 10.66 21.15
C SER A 154 -0.38 11.63 21.04
N PRO A 155 -1.64 11.15 21.10
CA PRO A 155 -2.79 12.03 21.05
C PRO A 155 -2.99 12.75 22.39
N ARG A 156 -3.87 13.75 22.39
CA ARG A 156 -4.41 14.37 23.61
C ARG A 156 -5.93 14.17 23.72
N PRO A 157 -6.47 14.21 24.96
CA PRO A 157 -7.91 14.23 25.19
C PRO A 157 -8.49 15.64 24.98
N TYR A 158 -9.52 15.74 24.15
CA TYR A 158 -10.26 17.00 23.90
C TYR A 158 -11.76 16.83 24.18
N MET A 159 -12.44 17.96 24.25
CA MET A 159 -13.89 18.07 24.22
C MET A 159 -14.33 19.14 23.22
N VAL A 160 -15.55 19.01 22.70
CA VAL A 160 -16.19 20.00 21.84
C VAL A 160 -17.65 20.18 22.23
N SER A 161 -18.17 21.41 22.12
CA SER A 161 -19.59 21.69 22.36
C SER A 161 -20.48 20.88 21.41
N THR A 162 -21.67 20.50 21.89
CA THR A 162 -22.68 19.85 21.03
C THR A 162 -23.28 20.78 19.96
N SER A 163 -22.94 22.07 19.99
CA SER A 163 -23.24 23.05 18.94
C SER A 163 -22.11 23.22 17.91
N GLY A 164 -20.94 22.58 18.12
CA GLY A 164 -19.72 22.81 17.34
C GLY A 164 -18.82 23.90 17.94
N GLY A 165 -17.79 24.29 17.19
CA GLY A 165 -16.76 25.25 17.61
C GLY A 165 -15.41 24.62 17.95
N ASP A 166 -14.61 25.30 18.77
CA ASP A 166 -13.22 24.94 19.05
C ASP A 166 -13.10 23.63 19.83
N LEU A 167 -12.04 22.87 19.52
CA LEU A 167 -11.62 21.73 20.33
C LEU A 167 -10.87 22.23 21.56
N VAL A 168 -11.35 21.88 22.75
CA VAL A 168 -10.77 22.30 24.03
C VAL A 168 -10.11 21.10 24.70
N ARG A 169 -8.83 21.24 25.10
CA ARG A 169 -8.14 20.19 25.85
C ARG A 169 -8.87 19.88 27.16
N VAL A 170 -8.98 18.61 27.51
CA VAL A 170 -9.47 18.20 28.85
C VAL A 170 -8.41 18.48 29.92
N HIS A 171 -7.14 18.26 29.56
CA HIS A 171 -5.92 18.63 30.28
C HIS A 171 -4.74 18.61 29.29
N ASP A 172 -3.58 19.14 29.68
CA ASP A 172 -2.43 19.28 28.76
C ASP A 172 -1.56 18.02 28.60
N ALA A 173 -1.69 17.04 29.51
CA ALA A 173 -0.98 15.76 29.40
C ALA A 173 -1.43 14.91 28.19
N PHE A 174 -0.51 14.10 27.66
CA PHE A 174 -0.81 13.16 26.57
C PHE A 174 -1.70 12.01 27.05
N GLY A 175 -2.62 11.59 26.19
CA GLY A 175 -3.57 10.54 26.52
C GLY A 175 -4.67 10.32 25.49
N SER A 176 -5.30 9.15 25.58
CA SER A 176 -6.39 8.70 24.70
C SER A 176 -7.63 8.28 25.49
N PHE A 177 -8.78 8.13 24.81
CA PHE A 177 -10.04 7.65 25.39
C PHE A 177 -10.53 8.37 26.68
N PRO A 178 -10.66 9.72 26.71
CA PRO A 178 -11.21 10.42 27.88
C PRO A 178 -12.66 10.05 28.21
N SER A 179 -12.91 9.58 29.44
CA SER A 179 -14.24 9.32 30.00
C SER A 179 -14.47 10.18 31.25
N ILE A 180 -15.41 11.12 31.16
CA ILE A 180 -15.75 12.05 32.25
C ILE A 180 -16.76 11.37 33.20
N SER A 181 -16.55 11.50 34.51
CA SER A 181 -17.45 10.94 35.53
C SER A 181 -18.85 11.58 35.45
N PRO A 182 -19.92 10.88 35.88
CA PRO A 182 -21.28 11.41 35.83
C PRO A 182 -21.48 12.77 36.53
N ASP A 183 -20.69 13.06 37.57
CA ASP A 183 -20.65 14.33 38.30
C ASP A 183 -19.73 15.40 37.69
N GLY A 184 -19.02 15.10 36.60
CA GLY A 184 -18.13 16.01 35.89
C GLY A 184 -16.79 16.31 36.57
N LYS A 185 -16.47 15.67 37.71
CA LYS A 185 -15.30 16.05 38.53
C LYS A 185 -14.02 15.29 38.21
N ARG A 186 -14.15 14.10 37.62
CA ARG A 186 -13.04 13.17 37.37
C ARG A 186 -13.04 12.73 35.91
N VAL A 187 -11.86 12.44 35.37
CA VAL A 187 -11.67 11.97 33.99
C VAL A 187 -10.76 10.75 33.99
N LEU A 188 -11.23 9.64 33.43
CA LEU A 188 -10.40 8.49 33.10
C LEU A 188 -9.79 8.71 31.72
N PHE A 189 -8.53 8.33 31.53
CA PHE A 189 -7.88 8.35 30.22
C PHE A 189 -6.78 7.30 30.15
N ASN A 190 -6.37 6.93 28.94
CA ASN A 190 -5.31 5.96 28.71
C ASN A 190 -3.97 6.67 28.44
N ARG A 191 -2.90 6.23 29.10
CA ARG A 191 -1.52 6.43 28.62
C ARG A 191 -1.05 5.18 27.85
N GLY A 192 0.00 5.33 27.03
CA GLY A 192 0.46 4.30 26.09
C GLY A 192 -0.32 4.31 24.76
N SER A 193 0.34 3.88 23.68
CA SER A 193 -0.25 3.87 22.33
C SER A 193 -0.23 2.54 21.59
N SER A 194 0.22 1.46 22.23
CA SER A 194 0.15 0.11 21.67
C SER A 194 -1.22 -0.20 21.04
N SER A 195 -1.22 -0.83 19.87
CA SER A 195 -2.48 -1.18 19.21
C SER A 195 -3.18 -2.34 19.93
N TRP A 196 -4.50 -2.26 20.10
CA TRP A 196 -5.32 -3.40 20.54
C TRP A 196 -5.28 -4.57 19.54
N SER A 197 -4.90 -4.32 18.29
CA SER A 197 -4.69 -5.41 17.32
C SER A 197 -3.42 -6.21 17.62
N ARG A 198 -2.37 -5.66 18.23
CA ARG A 198 -1.16 -6.44 18.59
C ARG A 198 -1.42 -7.18 19.91
N ARG A 199 -2.03 -8.36 19.80
CA ARG A 199 -2.47 -9.18 20.94
C ARG A 199 -1.27 -9.61 21.79
N GLY A 200 -1.34 -9.41 23.11
CA GLY A 200 -0.28 -9.83 24.05
C GLY A 200 0.99 -8.99 24.00
N TYR A 201 0.89 -7.73 23.57
CA TYR A 201 2.00 -6.78 23.67
C TYR A 201 2.34 -6.47 25.13
N ASP A 202 3.59 -6.67 25.52
CA ASP A 202 4.10 -6.47 26.88
C ASP A 202 5.31 -5.52 26.97
N GLY A 203 5.51 -4.69 25.93
CA GLY A 203 6.56 -3.66 25.89
C GLY A 203 6.19 -2.38 26.63
N SER A 204 7.07 -1.39 26.61
CA SER A 204 6.96 -0.16 27.42
C SER A 204 5.85 0.81 26.99
N ASP A 205 5.35 0.70 25.75
CA ASP A 205 4.25 1.55 25.25
C ASP A 205 2.85 0.97 25.54
N ALA A 206 2.78 0.01 26.48
CA ALA A 206 1.55 -0.68 26.81
C ALA A 206 0.56 0.27 27.49
N ARG A 207 -0.73 -0.02 27.35
CA ARG A 207 -1.77 0.90 27.82
C ARG A 207 -2.01 0.80 29.31
N GLU A 208 -2.23 1.96 29.93
CA GLU A 208 -2.55 2.10 31.35
C GLU A 208 -3.72 3.05 31.55
N VAL A 209 -4.58 2.76 32.54
CA VAL A 209 -5.67 3.66 32.92
C VAL A 209 -5.17 4.66 33.98
N TRP A 210 -5.40 5.93 33.70
CA TRP A 210 -5.07 7.05 34.57
C TRP A 210 -6.32 7.86 34.91
N LEU A 211 -6.29 8.52 36.07
CA LEU A 211 -7.33 9.39 36.59
C LEU A 211 -6.81 10.82 36.64
N TYR A 212 -7.56 11.76 36.10
CA TYR A 212 -7.38 13.19 36.29
C TYR A 212 -8.51 13.75 37.16
N THR A 213 -8.16 14.49 38.22
CA THR A 213 -9.12 15.17 39.09
C THR A 213 -9.16 16.65 38.74
N ARG A 214 -10.31 17.17 38.29
CA ARG A 214 -10.39 18.56 37.79
C ARG A 214 -10.18 19.61 38.88
N ALA A 215 -10.65 19.33 40.10
CA ALA A 215 -10.66 20.31 41.19
C ALA A 215 -9.25 20.73 41.64
N ASP A 216 -8.32 19.79 41.71
CA ASP A 216 -6.93 20.04 42.13
C ASP A 216 -5.91 19.83 40.99
N LYS A 217 -6.39 19.46 39.80
CA LYS A 217 -5.60 19.18 38.60
C LYS A 217 -4.54 18.08 38.81
N SER A 218 -4.81 17.12 39.69
CA SER A 218 -3.91 16.00 39.99
C SER A 218 -4.11 14.80 39.05
N PHE A 219 -3.05 14.02 38.83
CA PHE A 219 -3.13 12.75 38.13
C PHE A 219 -2.83 11.56 39.06
N LYS A 220 -3.47 10.42 38.80
CA LYS A 220 -3.22 9.17 39.51
C LYS A 220 -3.27 8.00 38.53
N ARG A 221 -2.20 7.21 38.48
CA ARG A 221 -2.18 5.92 37.79
C ARG A 221 -3.10 4.93 38.53
N LEU A 222 -4.05 4.32 37.81
CA LEU A 222 -5.00 3.36 38.37
C LEU A 222 -4.62 1.90 38.08
N THR A 223 -3.97 1.63 36.95
CA THR A 223 -3.54 0.27 36.59
C THR A 223 -2.05 0.19 36.29
N ASN A 224 -1.45 -0.98 36.52
CA ASN A 224 -0.01 -1.24 36.34
C ASN A 224 0.33 -2.62 35.77
N TRP A 225 -0.63 -3.27 35.12
CA TRP A 225 -0.45 -4.53 34.41
C TRP A 225 0.66 -4.45 33.35
N LYS A 226 1.44 -5.53 33.19
CA LYS A 226 2.47 -5.65 32.15
C LYS A 226 1.84 -6.16 30.84
N GLY A 227 0.96 -5.33 30.28
CA GLY A 227 0.16 -5.57 29.09
C GLY A 227 -0.81 -4.41 28.90
N ASN A 228 -1.89 -4.60 28.17
CA ASN A 228 -2.80 -3.49 27.86
C ASN A 228 -3.99 -3.43 28.82
N ASP A 229 -4.13 -2.30 29.51
CA ASP A 229 -5.36 -1.88 30.18
C ASP A 229 -5.86 -0.56 29.60
N GLY A 230 -7.13 -0.46 29.23
CA GLY A 230 -7.64 0.80 28.72
C GLY A 230 -9.12 0.84 28.38
N ARG A 231 -9.51 1.92 27.68
CA ARG A 231 -10.89 2.17 27.21
C ARG A 231 -11.86 2.20 28.39
N ALA A 232 -11.41 2.76 29.51
CA ALA A 232 -12.16 2.74 30.75
C ALA A 232 -13.40 3.63 30.66
N LYS A 233 -14.54 3.13 31.14
CA LYS A 233 -15.82 3.84 31.22
C LYS A 233 -16.42 3.74 32.61
N TRP A 234 -16.95 4.84 33.11
CA TRP A 234 -17.58 4.90 34.44
C TRP A 234 -18.88 4.09 34.50
N ILE A 235 -19.06 3.32 35.58
CA ILE A 235 -20.35 2.74 35.98
C ILE A 235 -21.14 3.79 36.77
N ASN A 236 -20.44 4.46 37.67
CA ASN A 236 -20.95 5.53 38.53
C ASN A 236 -19.76 6.46 38.85
N ASN A 237 -19.85 7.29 39.90
CA ASN A 237 -18.75 8.20 40.22
C ASN A 237 -17.49 7.48 40.73
N ASP A 238 -17.58 6.27 41.30
CA ASP A 238 -16.47 5.62 42.01
C ASP A 238 -15.96 4.32 41.36
N GLU A 239 -16.79 3.64 40.58
CA GLU A 239 -16.45 2.38 39.90
C GLU A 239 -16.44 2.55 38.37
N PHE A 240 -15.53 1.85 37.70
CA PHE A 240 -15.41 1.85 36.25
C PHE A 240 -15.14 0.43 35.71
N VAL A 241 -15.45 0.23 34.43
CA VAL A 241 -15.07 -0.97 33.66
C VAL A 241 -14.01 -0.58 32.64
N PHE A 242 -13.08 -1.49 32.35
CA PHE A 242 -12.03 -1.33 31.35
C PHE A 242 -11.75 -2.65 30.63
N THR A 243 -11.16 -2.57 29.43
CA THR A 243 -10.65 -3.74 28.72
C THR A 243 -9.24 -4.05 29.19
N SER A 244 -8.93 -5.34 29.36
CA SER A 244 -7.60 -5.83 29.71
C SER A 244 -7.28 -7.16 29.06
N ASP A 245 -6.03 -7.33 28.63
CA ASP A 245 -5.49 -8.62 28.16
C ASP A 245 -4.88 -9.48 29.29
N ARG A 246 -5.03 -9.06 30.55
CA ARG A 246 -4.54 -9.81 31.71
C ARG A 246 -5.13 -11.23 31.82
N ASP A 247 -4.36 -12.10 32.46
CA ASP A 247 -4.59 -13.54 32.69
C ASP A 247 -4.45 -14.48 31.48
N ASP A 248 -4.97 -14.12 30.29
CA ASP A 248 -5.11 -15.07 29.17
C ASP A 248 -4.56 -14.59 27.82
N ASN A 249 -3.90 -13.43 27.78
CA ASN A 249 -3.56 -12.74 26.53
C ASN A 249 -4.79 -12.53 25.61
N THR A 250 -6.00 -12.53 26.17
CA THR A 250 -7.28 -12.34 25.47
C THR A 250 -8.00 -11.20 26.14
N VAL A 251 -8.43 -10.22 25.35
CA VAL A 251 -9.03 -9.00 25.88
C VAL A 251 -10.38 -9.32 26.51
N ASN A 252 -10.51 -9.03 27.80
CA ASN A 252 -11.72 -9.21 28.60
C ASN A 252 -12.07 -7.93 29.35
N LEU A 253 -13.27 -7.89 29.93
CA LEU A 253 -13.74 -6.77 30.73
C LEU A 253 -13.43 -6.98 32.21
N TYR A 254 -12.94 -5.93 32.86
CA TYR A 254 -12.64 -5.89 34.28
C TYR A 254 -13.27 -4.66 34.91
N ARG A 255 -13.67 -4.78 36.17
CA ARG A 255 -14.19 -3.67 36.99
C ARG A 255 -13.21 -3.33 38.10
N LEU A 256 -13.06 -2.04 38.40
CA LEU A 256 -12.22 -1.54 39.48
C LEU A 256 -12.84 -0.28 40.08
N ARG A 257 -12.60 -0.03 41.38
CA ARG A 257 -12.90 1.25 42.01
C ARG A 257 -11.70 2.16 41.90
N ALA A 258 -11.90 3.45 41.62
CA ALA A 258 -10.81 4.42 41.46
C ALA A 258 -9.92 4.59 42.72
N GLY A 259 -10.44 4.22 43.89
CA GLY A 259 -9.71 4.21 45.16
C GLY A 259 -8.90 2.94 45.44
N ASP A 260 -9.19 1.84 44.74
CA ASP A 260 -8.60 0.52 45.01
C ASP A 260 -7.26 0.34 44.30
N ASP A 261 -6.51 -0.70 44.70
CA ASP A 261 -5.28 -1.15 44.03
C ASP A 261 -5.64 -2.00 42.80
N ASP A 262 -4.83 -1.95 41.73
CA ASP A 262 -5.05 -2.69 40.48
C ASP A 262 -5.24 -4.21 40.70
N LYS A 263 -4.58 -4.79 41.71
CA LYS A 263 -4.74 -6.22 42.05
C LYS A 263 -6.15 -6.59 42.51
N GLN A 264 -6.98 -5.61 42.83
CA GLN A 264 -8.37 -5.80 43.23
C GLN A 264 -9.33 -5.75 42.04
N ALA A 265 -8.83 -5.54 40.81
CA ALA A 265 -9.64 -5.59 39.61
C ALA A 265 -10.37 -6.94 39.50
N LYS A 266 -11.68 -6.88 39.31
CA LYS A 266 -12.52 -8.08 39.21
C LYS A 266 -12.89 -8.32 37.76
N ARG A 267 -12.66 -9.54 37.30
CA ARG A 267 -13.01 -9.97 35.95
C ARG A 267 -14.53 -10.07 35.78
N LEU A 268 -15.05 -9.54 34.67
CA LEU A 268 -16.47 -9.58 34.29
C LEU A 268 -16.77 -10.60 33.19
N THR A 269 -15.83 -10.84 32.28
CA THR A 269 -15.95 -11.82 31.18
C THR A 269 -14.76 -12.77 31.19
N ASN A 270 -14.94 -14.01 30.75
CA ASN A 270 -13.91 -15.06 30.79
C ASN A 270 -13.72 -15.77 29.44
N TYR A 271 -13.44 -15.01 28.39
CA TYR A 271 -13.15 -15.53 27.06
C TYR A 271 -11.67 -15.85 26.91
N LYS A 272 -11.36 -16.96 26.23
CA LYS A 272 -9.99 -17.46 26.03
C LYS A 272 -9.52 -17.38 24.58
N ASP A 273 -10.46 -17.44 23.64
CA ASP A 273 -10.21 -17.54 22.21
C ASP A 273 -10.48 -16.24 21.46
N THR A 274 -11.30 -15.34 22.01
CA THR A 274 -11.89 -14.22 21.28
C THR A 274 -11.93 -12.98 22.15
N ASP A 275 -11.38 -11.90 21.62
CA ASP A 275 -11.31 -10.62 22.31
C ASP A 275 -12.68 -9.95 22.43
N VAL A 276 -12.89 -9.27 23.56
CA VAL A 276 -13.86 -8.17 23.64
C VAL A 276 -13.27 -6.97 22.89
N GLU A 277 -13.96 -6.55 21.84
CA GLU A 277 -13.42 -5.58 20.88
C GLU A 277 -13.75 -4.14 21.23
N ASP A 278 -14.95 -3.90 21.73
CA ASP A 278 -15.45 -2.60 22.15
C ASP A 278 -16.63 -2.78 23.11
N PHE A 279 -16.90 -1.78 23.94
CA PHE A 279 -18.01 -1.83 24.89
C PHE A 279 -18.55 -0.46 25.28
N ASP A 280 -19.77 -0.45 25.79
CA ASP A 280 -20.43 0.74 26.33
C ASP A 280 -21.28 0.39 27.56
N ILE A 281 -21.59 1.40 28.38
CA ILE A 281 -22.34 1.24 29.63
C ILE A 281 -23.49 2.25 29.64
N SER A 282 -24.68 1.81 30.04
CA SER A 282 -25.83 2.70 30.23
C SER A 282 -25.57 3.70 31.35
N ALA A 283 -26.10 4.92 31.21
CA ALA A 283 -25.86 6.01 32.17
C ALA A 283 -26.40 5.71 33.58
N ASP A 284 -27.39 4.82 33.68
CA ASP A 284 -27.89 4.29 34.96
C ASP A 284 -26.94 3.28 35.65
N GLY A 285 -25.85 2.89 34.99
CA GLY A 285 -24.82 1.97 35.47
C GLY A 285 -25.27 0.50 35.54
N ARG A 286 -26.41 0.14 34.94
CA ARG A 286 -27.02 -1.19 35.11
C ARG A 286 -26.68 -2.16 33.97
N THR A 287 -26.55 -1.66 32.75
CA THR A 287 -26.39 -2.51 31.56
C THR A 287 -25.07 -2.20 30.88
N LEU A 288 -24.26 -3.25 30.69
CA LEU A 288 -23.06 -3.19 29.87
C LEU A 288 -23.35 -3.89 28.54
N LEU A 289 -22.93 -3.29 27.43
CA LEU A 289 -23.01 -3.83 26.08
C LEU A 289 -21.60 -3.98 25.51
N PHE A 290 -21.30 -5.08 24.83
CA PHE A 290 -19.98 -5.25 24.21
C PHE A 290 -20.04 -6.06 22.91
N ALA A 291 -19.10 -5.77 22.01
CA ALA A 291 -18.87 -6.53 20.79
C ALA A 291 -17.82 -7.62 21.03
N ARG A 292 -18.12 -8.83 20.54
CA ARG A 292 -17.20 -9.97 20.55
C ARG A 292 -17.39 -10.78 19.27
N TRP A 293 -16.29 -11.00 18.55
CA TRP A 293 -16.23 -11.79 17.32
C TRP A 293 -17.12 -11.23 16.21
N ASN A 294 -18.37 -11.69 16.11
CA ASN A 294 -19.37 -11.20 15.16
C ASN A 294 -20.75 -10.96 15.80
N ARG A 295 -20.78 -10.71 17.12
CA ARG A 295 -22.01 -10.56 17.91
C ARG A 295 -21.92 -9.44 18.93
N LEU A 296 -23.08 -8.90 19.28
CA LEU A 296 -23.26 -8.04 20.45
C LEU A 296 -23.77 -8.87 21.63
N ASN A 297 -23.27 -8.54 22.82
CA ASN A 297 -23.64 -9.20 24.07
C ASN A 297 -23.97 -8.14 25.12
N ARG A 298 -24.98 -8.39 25.95
CA ARG A 298 -25.28 -7.57 27.12
C ARG A 298 -24.94 -8.28 28.42
N LEU A 299 -24.65 -7.50 29.45
CA LEU A 299 -24.34 -7.96 30.80
C LEU A 299 -25.07 -7.07 31.83
N ASP A 300 -25.74 -7.67 32.81
CA ASP A 300 -26.35 -6.96 33.93
C ASP A 300 -25.30 -6.72 35.02
N LEU A 301 -24.96 -5.46 35.27
CA LEU A 301 -23.97 -5.04 36.26
C LEU A 301 -24.55 -5.00 37.69
N THR A 302 -25.87 -5.10 37.85
CA THR A 302 -26.51 -5.11 39.17
C THR A 302 -26.46 -6.48 39.84
N GLN A 303 -26.22 -7.53 39.07
CA GLN A 303 -26.13 -8.91 39.55
C GLN A 303 -24.68 -9.39 39.59
N PRO A 304 -24.18 -9.83 40.77
CA PRO A 304 -22.87 -10.46 40.84
C PRO A 304 -22.81 -11.69 39.93
N ASN A 305 -21.75 -11.81 39.12
CA ASN A 305 -21.50 -12.95 38.24
C ASN A 305 -22.60 -13.21 37.19
N SER A 306 -23.34 -12.16 36.75
CA SER A 306 -24.26 -12.30 35.61
C SER A 306 -23.50 -12.91 34.42
N ALA A 307 -24.13 -13.85 33.72
CA ALA A 307 -23.62 -14.33 32.44
C ALA A 307 -23.94 -13.30 31.34
N PRO A 308 -23.04 -13.10 30.36
CA PRO A 308 -23.38 -12.35 29.15
C PRO A 308 -24.52 -13.00 28.37
N VAL A 309 -25.37 -12.19 27.76
CA VAL A 309 -26.49 -12.61 26.90
C VAL A 309 -26.25 -12.07 25.50
N GLU A 310 -26.10 -12.98 24.53
CA GLU A 310 -25.97 -12.63 23.10
C GLU A 310 -27.28 -12.05 22.55
N LEU A 311 -27.18 -10.99 21.75
CA LEU A 311 -28.33 -10.36 21.08
C LEU A 311 -28.56 -10.98 19.70
N SER A 312 -29.78 -11.44 19.45
CA SER A 312 -30.23 -11.85 18.10
C SER A 312 -30.81 -10.65 17.36
N ILE A 313 -30.17 -10.24 16.27
CA ILE A 313 -30.52 -9.00 15.54
C ILE A 313 -30.80 -9.32 14.06
N LEU A 314 -31.90 -8.78 13.55
CA LEU A 314 -32.30 -8.86 12.15
C LEU A 314 -32.31 -7.46 11.53
N ALA A 315 -31.87 -7.30 10.30
CA ALA A 315 -31.90 -6.02 9.59
C ALA A 315 -32.27 -6.23 8.12
N SER A 316 -32.78 -5.19 7.46
CA SER A 316 -33.02 -5.20 6.02
C SER A 316 -31.71 -4.95 5.26
N GLU A 317 -31.43 -5.70 4.21
CA GLU A 317 -30.36 -5.37 3.25
C GLU A 317 -30.94 -4.79 1.95
N ASP A 318 -30.14 -3.97 1.27
CA ASP A 318 -30.39 -3.53 -0.10
C ASP A 318 -29.28 -3.94 -1.09
N GLU A 319 -29.39 -3.52 -2.36
CA GLU A 319 -28.40 -3.89 -3.38
C GLU A 319 -27.02 -3.27 -3.15
N THR A 320 -26.94 -2.11 -2.51
CA THR A 320 -25.68 -1.38 -2.28
C THR A 320 -24.85 -2.02 -1.17
N ASP A 321 -25.51 -2.74 -0.25
CA ASP A 321 -24.86 -3.57 0.78
C ASP A 321 -24.16 -4.82 0.21
N ARG A 322 -24.49 -5.20 -1.04
CA ARG A 322 -24.02 -6.45 -1.66
C ARG A 322 -23.14 -6.22 -2.88
N TYR A 323 -23.41 -5.15 -3.63
CA TYR A 323 -22.75 -4.91 -4.91
C TYR A 323 -22.31 -3.47 -5.06
N GLN A 324 -21.15 -3.31 -5.70
CA GLN A 324 -20.65 -2.01 -6.13
C GLN A 324 -20.46 -2.01 -7.65
N LEU A 325 -20.87 -0.93 -8.32
CA LEU A 325 -20.51 -0.72 -9.72
C LEU A 325 -19.13 -0.03 -9.78
N LYS A 326 -18.12 -0.75 -10.28
CA LYS A 326 -16.74 -0.26 -10.35
C LYS A 326 -16.38 0.12 -11.78
N ASP A 327 -15.83 1.32 -11.95
CA ASP A 327 -15.26 1.78 -13.23
C ASP A 327 -13.84 1.22 -13.39
N MET A 328 -13.61 0.47 -14.46
CA MET A 328 -12.32 -0.20 -14.69
C MET A 328 -11.25 0.72 -15.27
N GLY A 329 -11.63 1.88 -15.81
CA GLY A 329 -10.72 2.76 -16.57
C GLY A 329 -9.59 3.40 -15.74
N ARG A 330 -9.62 3.26 -14.41
CA ARG A 330 -8.63 3.81 -13.46
C ARG A 330 -8.09 2.75 -12.49
N THR A 331 -8.11 1.49 -12.89
CA THR A 331 -7.73 0.36 -12.02
C THR A 331 -6.65 -0.54 -12.61
N VAL A 332 -5.99 -0.08 -13.69
CA VAL A 332 -4.91 -0.82 -14.35
C VAL A 332 -3.66 -0.83 -13.47
N THR A 333 -3.18 -2.03 -13.15
CA THR A 333 -1.96 -2.26 -12.35
C THR A 333 -0.80 -2.83 -13.16
N ASP A 334 -1.09 -3.49 -14.28
CA ASP A 334 -0.11 -4.11 -15.17
C ASP A 334 -0.58 -3.95 -16.63
N ALA A 335 0.37 -3.80 -17.56
CA ALA A 335 0.09 -3.61 -18.98
C ALA A 335 1.21 -4.20 -19.85
N ALA A 336 0.82 -4.88 -20.93
CA ALA A 336 1.77 -5.46 -21.88
C ALA A 336 1.26 -5.36 -23.32
N LEU A 337 2.10 -4.82 -24.21
CA LEU A 337 1.83 -4.75 -25.64
C LEU A 337 2.28 -6.06 -26.32
N SER A 338 1.43 -6.61 -27.20
CA SER A 338 1.77 -7.81 -27.96
C SER A 338 3.01 -7.56 -28.83
N PRO A 339 3.87 -8.58 -29.07
CA PRO A 339 5.07 -8.42 -29.89
C PRO A 339 4.82 -7.85 -31.29
N ASP A 340 3.65 -8.11 -31.89
CA ASP A 340 3.24 -7.54 -33.18
C ASP A 340 2.71 -6.09 -33.10
N GLY A 341 2.62 -5.52 -31.90
CA GLY A 341 2.20 -4.14 -31.65
C GLY A 341 0.70 -3.87 -31.80
N LYS A 342 -0.14 -4.90 -31.99
CA LYS A 342 -1.56 -4.71 -32.34
C LYS A 342 -2.52 -4.77 -31.16
N THR A 343 -2.15 -5.41 -30.06
CA THR A 343 -3.06 -5.65 -28.93
C THR A 343 -2.39 -5.28 -27.62
N MET A 344 -3.06 -4.49 -26.81
CA MET A 344 -2.67 -4.26 -25.42
C MET A 344 -3.44 -5.22 -24.50
N ALA A 345 -2.70 -5.87 -23.59
CA ALA A 345 -3.24 -6.60 -22.46
C ALA A 345 -3.07 -5.77 -21.18
N TYR A 346 -3.99 -5.95 -20.23
CA TYR A 346 -3.99 -5.26 -18.94
C TYR A 346 -4.37 -6.23 -17.83
N ILE A 347 -3.87 -5.94 -16.64
CA ILE A 347 -4.54 -6.30 -15.40
C ILE A 347 -5.28 -5.08 -14.90
N ALA A 348 -6.60 -5.19 -14.73
CA ALA A 348 -7.45 -4.14 -14.18
C ALA A 348 -8.33 -4.71 -13.08
N TYR A 349 -8.16 -4.20 -11.87
CA TYR A 349 -8.93 -4.62 -10.68
C TYR A 349 -8.97 -6.14 -10.45
N GLY A 350 -7.84 -6.81 -10.70
CA GLY A 350 -7.70 -8.26 -10.56
C GLY A 350 -8.04 -9.07 -11.80
N ASP A 351 -8.57 -8.49 -12.88
CA ASP A 351 -8.93 -9.23 -14.10
C ASP A 351 -8.00 -8.94 -15.28
N VAL A 352 -7.86 -9.93 -16.18
CA VAL A 352 -7.19 -9.75 -17.47
C VAL A 352 -8.14 -9.12 -18.48
N TYR A 353 -7.70 -8.03 -19.11
CA TYR A 353 -8.39 -7.37 -20.22
C TYR A 353 -7.51 -7.31 -21.45
N VAL A 354 -8.10 -7.35 -22.65
CA VAL A 354 -7.41 -7.13 -23.92
C VAL A 354 -8.16 -6.12 -24.79
N ARG A 355 -7.42 -5.34 -25.58
CA ARG A 355 -7.97 -4.39 -26.55
C ARG A 355 -6.99 -4.22 -27.72
N GLY A 356 -7.51 -4.07 -28.94
CA GLY A 356 -6.71 -3.61 -30.08
C GLY A 356 -6.25 -2.16 -29.91
N VAL A 357 -5.05 -1.81 -30.39
CA VAL A 357 -4.52 -0.43 -30.29
C VAL A 357 -5.21 0.56 -31.23
N GLU A 358 -6.01 0.07 -32.19
CA GLU A 358 -6.79 0.92 -33.08
C GLU A 358 -7.87 1.71 -32.33
N SER A 359 -8.11 2.94 -32.78
CA SER A 359 -9.13 3.82 -32.23
C SER A 359 -10.50 3.13 -32.18
N LYS A 360 -11.22 3.30 -31.06
CA LYS A 360 -12.55 2.72 -30.81
C LYS A 360 -12.61 1.18 -30.69
N SER A 361 -11.47 0.49 -30.62
CA SER A 361 -11.46 -0.93 -30.27
C SER A 361 -12.03 -1.12 -28.86
N PRO A 362 -13.02 -2.00 -28.64
CA PRO A 362 -13.53 -2.24 -27.29
C PRO A 362 -12.54 -3.06 -26.48
N ALA A 363 -12.46 -2.79 -25.18
CA ALA A 363 -11.83 -3.70 -24.24
C ALA A 363 -12.69 -4.95 -24.06
N ARG A 364 -12.04 -6.10 -23.94
CA ARG A 364 -12.66 -7.39 -23.70
C ARG A 364 -12.05 -8.00 -22.46
N ARG A 365 -12.91 -8.32 -21.50
CA ARG A 365 -12.55 -9.04 -20.29
C ARG A 365 -12.25 -10.51 -20.66
N VAL A 366 -11.11 -11.03 -20.24
CA VAL A 366 -10.62 -12.38 -20.52
C VAL A 366 -10.95 -13.32 -19.36
N THR A 367 -10.70 -12.90 -18.12
CA THR A 367 -11.01 -13.63 -16.88
C THR A 367 -12.22 -13.03 -16.17
N THR A 368 -13.00 -13.83 -15.44
CA THR A 368 -14.27 -13.35 -14.83
C THR A 368 -14.52 -13.85 -13.41
N LYS A 369 -13.52 -14.49 -12.79
CA LYS A 369 -13.67 -15.09 -11.46
C LYS A 369 -13.11 -14.14 -10.40
N PRO A 370 -13.57 -14.23 -9.14
CA PRO A 370 -13.02 -13.45 -8.05
C PRO A 370 -11.66 -14.03 -7.63
N SER A 371 -10.62 -13.65 -8.37
CA SER A 371 -9.20 -13.99 -8.17
C SER A 371 -8.34 -12.75 -8.38
N ARG A 372 -7.06 -12.84 -8.02
CA ARG A 372 -6.03 -11.84 -8.37
C ARG A 372 -5.25 -12.33 -9.58
N GLU A 373 -5.40 -11.62 -10.69
CA GLU A 373 -4.55 -11.78 -11.85
C GLU A 373 -3.39 -10.78 -11.80
N ARG A 374 -2.21 -11.20 -12.23
CA ARG A 374 -0.98 -10.39 -12.26
C ARG A 374 0.06 -10.95 -13.24
N ASP A 375 1.17 -10.22 -13.38
CA ASP A 375 2.37 -10.63 -14.09
C ASP A 375 2.09 -11.13 -15.53
N ILE A 376 1.50 -10.25 -16.36
CA ILE A 376 1.13 -10.63 -17.74
C ILE A 376 2.34 -10.71 -18.67
N ALA A 377 2.37 -11.72 -19.52
CA ALA A 377 3.44 -11.91 -20.50
C ALA A 377 2.94 -12.50 -21.82
N TRP A 378 3.30 -11.88 -22.94
CA TRP A 378 2.97 -12.39 -24.27
C TRP A 378 3.97 -13.46 -24.73
N SER A 379 3.48 -14.50 -25.41
CA SER A 379 4.35 -15.36 -26.22
C SER A 379 4.96 -14.58 -27.39
N ALA A 380 6.17 -14.95 -27.80
CA ALA A 380 6.93 -14.26 -28.85
C ALA A 380 6.24 -14.22 -30.24
N ASP A 381 5.28 -15.11 -30.48
CA ASP A 381 4.45 -15.19 -31.69
C ASP A 381 3.10 -14.44 -31.56
N SER A 382 2.83 -13.79 -30.42
CA SER A 382 1.57 -13.11 -30.10
C SER A 382 0.32 -14.02 -30.09
N GLU A 383 0.49 -15.34 -29.93
CA GLU A 383 -0.65 -16.29 -29.91
C GLU A 383 -1.21 -16.55 -28.51
N LYS A 384 -0.35 -16.53 -27.48
CA LYS A 384 -0.70 -16.82 -26.10
C LYS A 384 -0.40 -15.63 -25.20
N LEU A 385 -1.29 -15.42 -24.23
CA LEU A 385 -1.09 -14.48 -23.13
C LEU A 385 -0.96 -15.30 -21.85
N TYR A 386 0.21 -15.27 -21.22
CA TYR A 386 0.45 -15.84 -19.90
C TYR A 386 0.10 -14.82 -18.82
N PHE A 387 -0.37 -15.31 -17.69
CA PHE A 387 -0.66 -14.51 -16.49
C PHE A 387 -0.65 -15.42 -15.27
N VAL A 388 -0.44 -14.83 -14.10
CA VAL A 388 -0.60 -15.51 -12.82
C VAL A 388 -2.03 -15.29 -12.35
N SER A 389 -2.65 -16.33 -11.80
CA SER A 389 -3.92 -16.24 -11.09
C SER A 389 -3.88 -17.07 -9.82
N ASP A 390 -4.51 -16.56 -8.76
CA ASP A 390 -4.67 -17.28 -7.50
C ASP A 390 -6.00 -18.05 -7.39
N GLU A 391 -6.74 -18.20 -8.50
CA GLU A 391 -8.05 -18.87 -8.55
C GLU A 391 -8.01 -20.30 -7.99
N SER A 392 -6.86 -20.98 -8.08
CA SER A 392 -6.66 -22.34 -7.55
C SER A 392 -6.54 -22.41 -6.02
N GLY A 393 -6.44 -21.26 -5.34
CA GLY A 393 -6.08 -21.13 -3.92
C GLY A 393 -4.59 -20.78 -3.70
N MET A 394 -3.74 -21.09 -4.68
CA MET A 394 -2.32 -20.71 -4.74
C MET A 394 -2.05 -19.94 -6.03
N GLU A 395 -0.99 -19.14 -6.04
CA GLU A 395 -0.53 -18.47 -7.27
C GLU A 395 -0.08 -19.51 -8.29
N ALA A 396 -0.70 -19.50 -9.46
CA ALA A 396 -0.42 -20.44 -10.53
C ALA A 396 -0.39 -19.71 -11.87
N ILE A 397 0.39 -20.25 -12.81
CA ILE A 397 0.54 -19.67 -14.14
C ILE A 397 -0.53 -20.26 -15.06
N TYR A 398 -1.29 -19.39 -15.71
CA TYR A 398 -2.27 -19.72 -16.73
C TYR A 398 -1.85 -19.16 -18.09
N SER A 399 -2.47 -19.67 -19.15
CA SER A 399 -2.38 -19.08 -20.48
C SER A 399 -3.75 -18.94 -21.10
N ALA A 400 -3.98 -17.82 -21.79
CA ALA A 400 -5.16 -17.56 -22.60
C ALA A 400 -4.84 -17.61 -24.10
N THR A 401 -5.80 -18.10 -24.89
CA THR A 401 -5.79 -18.09 -26.37
C THR A 401 -7.13 -17.61 -26.92
N VAL A 402 -7.15 -17.14 -28.18
CA VAL A 402 -8.38 -16.69 -28.84
C VAL A 402 -9.23 -17.88 -29.27
N LYS A 403 -10.46 -17.99 -28.72
CA LYS A 403 -11.44 -19.01 -29.08
C LYS A 403 -12.31 -18.61 -30.27
N LEU A 404 -12.74 -17.35 -30.32
CA LEU A 404 -13.67 -16.82 -31.32
C LEU A 404 -13.31 -15.38 -31.67
N THR A 405 -13.38 -15.02 -32.95
CA THR A 405 -13.20 -13.64 -33.43
C THR A 405 -14.45 -13.08 -34.09
N ARG A 406 -14.49 -11.75 -34.27
CA ARG A 406 -15.50 -11.08 -35.10
C ARG A 406 -15.56 -11.65 -36.52
N SER A 407 -14.41 -11.85 -37.14
CA SER A 407 -14.33 -12.43 -38.48
C SER A 407 -14.92 -13.84 -38.57
N ASP A 408 -14.75 -14.67 -37.53
CA ASP A 408 -15.38 -15.99 -37.47
C ASP A 408 -16.90 -15.91 -37.39
N VAL A 409 -17.42 -15.05 -36.51
CA VAL A 409 -18.87 -14.82 -36.39
C VAL A 409 -19.45 -14.32 -37.72
N LYS A 410 -18.74 -13.41 -38.40
CA LYS A 410 -19.14 -12.94 -39.72
C LYS A 410 -19.17 -14.08 -40.75
N LYS A 411 -18.13 -14.92 -40.81
CA LYS A 411 -18.11 -16.08 -41.71
C LYS A 411 -19.26 -17.05 -41.41
N GLN A 412 -19.56 -17.29 -40.13
CA GLN A 412 -20.68 -18.13 -39.71
C GLN A 412 -22.05 -17.53 -40.12
N TYR A 413 -22.24 -16.23 -39.91
CA TYR A 413 -23.45 -15.51 -40.32
C TYR A 413 -23.63 -15.51 -41.85
N ASP A 414 -22.58 -15.19 -42.61
CA ASP A 414 -22.62 -15.16 -44.07
C ASP A 414 -22.88 -16.58 -44.64
N ALA A 415 -22.38 -17.63 -43.99
CA ALA A 415 -22.67 -19.03 -44.36
C ALA A 415 -24.12 -19.44 -44.04
N ALA A 416 -24.67 -19.01 -42.90
CA ALA A 416 -26.05 -19.29 -42.51
C ALA A 416 -27.06 -18.58 -43.43
N THR A 417 -26.83 -17.30 -43.73
CA THR A 417 -27.75 -16.49 -44.56
C THR A 417 -27.68 -16.85 -46.05
N LYS A 418 -26.56 -17.37 -46.55
CA LYS A 418 -26.48 -17.94 -47.91
C LYS A 418 -27.25 -19.26 -48.09
N LYS A 419 -27.50 -20.02 -47.02
CA LYS A 419 -28.33 -21.24 -47.08
C LYS A 419 -29.84 -20.93 -47.24
N ASP A 420 -30.34 -19.88 -46.60
CA ASP A 420 -31.75 -19.46 -46.70
C ASP A 420 -32.12 -18.85 -48.06
N ALA A 421 -31.14 -18.34 -48.82
CA ALA A 421 -31.37 -17.87 -50.19
C ALA A 421 -31.64 -18.99 -51.22
N SER A 422 -31.56 -20.27 -50.82
CA SER A 422 -31.77 -21.43 -51.71
C SER A 422 -33.16 -22.09 -51.61
N THR A 423 -34.03 -21.66 -50.69
CA THR A 423 -35.45 -22.05 -50.69
C THR A 423 -36.28 -21.10 -51.56
N LYS A 424 -36.72 -21.60 -52.72
CA LYS A 424 -37.60 -20.90 -53.67
C LYS A 424 -38.91 -20.40 -53.00
N PRO A 425 -39.46 -19.26 -53.45
CA PRO A 425 -40.68 -18.69 -52.89
C PRO A 425 -41.92 -19.51 -53.29
N VAL A 426 -42.84 -19.70 -52.34
CA VAL A 426 -44.20 -20.15 -52.61
C VAL A 426 -44.99 -18.96 -53.16
N THR A 427 -45.60 -19.18 -54.32
CA THR A 427 -46.43 -18.24 -55.08
C THR A 427 -47.67 -17.79 -54.30
N ARG A 428 -48.03 -16.51 -54.42
CA ARG A 428 -49.41 -16.04 -54.20
C ARG A 428 -49.82 -15.08 -55.34
N PRO A 429 -51.07 -15.11 -55.83
CA PRO A 429 -51.46 -14.43 -57.05
C PRO A 429 -51.73 -12.93 -56.83
N THR A 430 -51.63 -12.24 -57.96
CA THR A 430 -51.79 -10.81 -58.29
C THR A 430 -53.06 -10.11 -57.81
N THR A 431 -52.93 -8.84 -57.42
CA THR A 431 -53.68 -7.65 -57.91
C THR A 431 -52.96 -6.36 -57.47
N GLY A 432 -52.59 -5.46 -58.39
CA GLY A 432 -52.08 -4.10 -58.11
C GLY A 432 -53.21 -3.05 -58.02
N PRO A 433 -52.96 -1.73 -58.24
CA PRO A 433 -51.69 -0.99 -58.27
C PRO A 433 -51.72 0.38 -57.51
N SER A 434 -50.58 1.11 -57.56
CA SER A 434 -50.43 2.59 -57.57
C SER A 434 -50.29 3.37 -56.23
N ALA A 435 -49.13 4.01 -55.99
CA ALA A 435 -48.83 5.42 -56.34
C ALA A 435 -47.59 5.98 -55.59
N ASP A 436 -46.78 6.77 -56.32
CA ASP A 436 -45.84 7.86 -55.95
C ASP A 436 -44.59 7.59 -55.07
N GLU A 437 -43.35 7.81 -55.57
CA GLU A 437 -42.61 9.09 -55.78
C GLU A 437 -42.31 9.81 -54.44
N THR A 438 -41.13 10.30 -54.04
CA THR A 438 -39.87 10.74 -54.69
C THR A 438 -38.76 11.00 -53.62
N ALA A 439 -37.50 11.02 -54.08
CA ALA A 439 -36.36 11.89 -53.71
C ALA A 439 -35.77 12.03 -52.27
N ARG A 440 -34.43 11.85 -52.21
CA ARG A 440 -33.41 12.40 -51.25
C ARG A 440 -33.26 13.95 -51.40
N PRO A 441 -32.46 14.73 -50.61
CA PRO A 441 -31.47 14.41 -49.55
C PRO A 441 -31.47 15.33 -48.26
N THR A 442 -30.51 15.05 -47.36
CA THR A 442 -29.98 15.73 -46.12
C THR A 442 -29.78 17.28 -46.16
N PRO A 443 -29.37 18.05 -45.09
CA PRO A 443 -28.80 17.71 -43.75
C PRO A 443 -29.21 18.64 -42.54
N ASN A 444 -28.60 18.37 -41.37
CA ASN A 444 -28.34 19.24 -40.18
C ASN A 444 -29.04 18.93 -38.83
N GLU A 445 -28.18 18.75 -37.81
CA GLU A 445 -28.35 18.78 -36.34
C GLU A 445 -28.98 20.10 -35.80
N PRO A 446 -29.25 20.30 -34.48
CA PRO A 446 -29.32 19.38 -33.32
C PRO A 446 -30.57 19.63 -32.40
N ALA A 447 -30.61 18.90 -31.27
CA ALA A 447 -31.20 19.29 -29.96
C ALA A 447 -32.57 18.71 -29.53
N LYS A 448 -32.48 17.94 -28.43
CA LYS A 448 -33.32 17.84 -27.23
C LYS A 448 -34.86 17.98 -27.33
N SER A 449 -35.52 17.01 -26.69
CA SER A 449 -36.62 17.11 -25.69
C SER A 449 -37.90 16.34 -26.03
N GLY A 450 -38.53 15.82 -24.96
CA GLY A 450 -39.93 15.37 -24.88
C GLY A 450 -40.16 13.92 -25.32
N GLU A 451 -40.25 12.96 -24.39
CA GLU A 451 -41.45 12.58 -23.61
C GLU A 451 -42.62 12.04 -24.43
N ASN A 452 -42.95 10.79 -24.08
CA ASN A 452 -44.30 10.18 -23.99
C ASN A 452 -44.99 9.88 -25.33
N ASP A 453 -45.72 8.78 -25.53
CA ASP A 453 -46.36 7.87 -24.59
C ASP A 453 -47.03 6.71 -25.36
N PHE A 454 -47.43 5.66 -24.61
CA PHE A 454 -48.58 4.76 -24.86
C PHE A 454 -48.54 3.75 -26.05
N ASP A 455 -49.02 2.50 -25.96
CA ASP A 455 -49.63 1.69 -24.90
C ASP A 455 -49.77 0.22 -25.38
N HIS A 456 -50.17 -0.64 -24.44
CA HIS A 456 -50.85 -1.94 -24.55
C HIS A 456 -50.01 -3.19 -24.87
N GLU A 457 -49.68 -4.07 -23.89
CA GLU A 457 -50.48 -4.87 -22.94
C GLU A 457 -51.03 -6.19 -23.56
N GLN A 458 -50.69 -7.32 -22.89
CA GLN A 458 -51.47 -8.54 -22.58
C GLN A 458 -50.64 -9.83 -22.74
N ARG A 459 -50.17 -10.44 -21.62
CA ARG A 459 -50.84 -11.39 -20.69
C ARG A 459 -50.63 -12.88 -21.07
N ARG A 460 -49.83 -13.60 -20.26
CA ARG A 460 -50.25 -14.61 -19.22
C ARG A 460 -49.31 -15.83 -19.08
N ARG A 461 -48.88 -16.03 -17.81
CA ARG A 461 -48.85 -17.27 -16.97
C ARG A 461 -47.98 -18.45 -17.43
N ARG A 462 -46.89 -18.75 -16.71
CA ARG A 462 -46.71 -19.56 -15.45
C ARG A 462 -46.30 -21.00 -15.79
N THR A 463 -45.13 -21.45 -15.33
CA THR A 463 -44.95 -22.38 -14.19
C THR A 463 -43.46 -22.64 -13.90
N GLU A 464 -43.18 -22.84 -12.61
CA GLU A 464 -41.91 -23.08 -11.92
C GLU A 464 -41.25 -24.46 -12.18
N PRO A 465 -39.99 -24.65 -11.72
CA PRO A 465 -39.12 -25.80 -12.04
C PRO A 465 -39.10 -26.87 -10.92
N PRO A 466 -38.22 -27.88 -11.03
CA PRO A 466 -37.42 -28.19 -9.85
C PRO A 466 -35.91 -28.45 -10.11
N GLU A 467 -35.22 -28.34 -8.99
CA GLU A 467 -33.79 -28.32 -8.64
C GLU A 467 -33.02 -29.67 -8.75
N PRO A 468 -31.69 -29.67 -8.46
CA PRO A 468 -30.70 -30.62 -8.99
C PRO A 468 -30.29 -31.75 -8.02
N GLY A 469 -29.54 -32.73 -8.54
CA GLY A 469 -28.87 -33.72 -7.69
C GLY A 469 -27.82 -34.60 -8.39
N ALA A 470 -26.64 -34.63 -7.77
CA ALA A 470 -25.65 -35.71 -7.68
C ALA A 470 -24.70 -36.05 -8.85
N THR A 471 -23.40 -35.95 -8.55
CA THR A 471 -22.26 -36.74 -9.07
C THR A 471 -22.45 -38.25 -8.74
N PRO A 472 -21.84 -39.26 -9.42
CA PRO A 472 -20.37 -39.35 -9.67
C PRO A 472 -19.86 -40.22 -10.87
N THR A 473 -18.55 -40.11 -11.14
CA THR A 473 -17.58 -41.17 -11.56
C THR A 473 -17.63 -41.93 -12.92
N THR A 474 -16.38 -42.17 -13.40
CA THR A 474 -15.84 -43.28 -14.23
C THR A 474 -15.94 -43.25 -15.77
N SER A 475 -14.77 -43.48 -16.39
CA SER A 475 -14.52 -43.81 -17.80
C SER A 475 -15.28 -45.05 -18.29
N PRO A 476 -15.42 -45.23 -19.62
CA PRO A 476 -14.45 -46.13 -20.29
C PRO A 476 -14.03 -45.69 -21.70
N ALA A 477 -12.96 -46.33 -22.18
CA ALA A 477 -12.40 -46.24 -23.51
C ALA A 477 -13.24 -46.94 -24.59
N GLY A 478 -13.05 -46.56 -25.86
CA GLY A 478 -13.23 -47.49 -26.99
C GLY A 478 -13.75 -46.91 -28.32
N ALA A 479 -12.86 -46.97 -29.33
CA ALA A 479 -13.14 -47.17 -30.76
C ALA A 479 -13.68 -46.02 -31.64
N GLY A 480 -12.73 -45.34 -32.31
CA GLY A 480 -12.57 -45.38 -33.77
C GLY A 480 -13.70 -44.85 -34.67
N SER A 481 -13.46 -43.70 -35.31
CA SER A 481 -13.57 -43.64 -36.77
C SER A 481 -12.62 -42.58 -37.33
N ARG A 482 -11.89 -42.99 -38.37
CA ARG A 482 -10.89 -42.21 -39.10
C ARG A 482 -11.51 -41.92 -40.46
N ALA A 483 -12.04 -40.71 -40.68
CA ALA A 483 -12.39 -40.22 -42.01
C ALA A 483 -12.62 -38.70 -41.98
N GLY A 484 -11.96 -37.96 -42.87
CA GLY A 484 -12.40 -36.61 -43.24
C GLY A 484 -11.45 -35.43 -42.94
N ALA A 485 -10.13 -35.62 -42.94
CA ALA A 485 -9.18 -34.51 -43.03
C ALA A 485 -8.91 -34.17 -44.50
N ALA A 486 -9.68 -33.25 -45.08
CA ALA A 486 -9.31 -32.49 -46.28
C ALA A 486 -10.35 -31.39 -46.57
N ALA A 487 -10.21 -30.23 -45.93
CA ALA A 487 -10.59 -28.91 -46.47
C ALA A 487 -10.46 -27.83 -45.37
N ALA A 488 -9.33 -27.11 -45.36
CA ALA A 488 -9.22 -25.69 -44.98
C ALA A 488 -7.73 -25.31 -44.92
N ALA A 489 -7.09 -25.18 -46.07
CA ALA A 489 -5.93 -24.30 -46.21
C ALA A 489 -6.48 -23.00 -46.83
N ALA A 490 -6.88 -22.07 -45.96
CA ALA A 490 -7.25 -20.70 -46.34
C ALA A 490 -6.79 -19.76 -45.21
N ASP A 491 -5.77 -18.96 -45.52
CA ASP A 491 -5.28 -17.75 -44.87
C ASP A 491 -5.25 -17.73 -43.32
N SER A 492 -4.08 -18.07 -42.75
CA SER A 492 -3.77 -17.81 -41.34
C SER A 492 -3.28 -16.36 -41.18
N GLU A 493 -4.14 -15.46 -40.71
CA GLU A 493 -3.74 -14.10 -40.33
C GLU A 493 -2.93 -14.09 -39.00
N PRO A 494 -1.88 -13.24 -38.86
CA PRO A 494 -1.20 -13.00 -37.59
C PRO A 494 -2.08 -12.21 -36.59
N SER A 495 -2.05 -12.66 -35.33
CA SER A 495 -2.77 -12.25 -34.11
C SER A 495 -4.27 -11.92 -34.25
N ARG A 496 -5.08 -12.87 -33.78
CA ARG A 496 -6.55 -12.80 -33.72
C ARG A 496 -7.07 -11.99 -32.53
N TRP A 497 -6.17 -11.46 -31.70
CA TRP A 497 -6.48 -10.87 -30.40
C TRP A 497 -7.23 -9.54 -30.49
N SER A 498 -6.88 -8.68 -31.45
CA SER A 498 -7.56 -7.40 -31.67
C SER A 498 -9.04 -7.56 -32.05
N GLU A 499 -9.42 -8.71 -32.61
CA GLU A 499 -10.80 -9.05 -32.97
C GLU A 499 -11.46 -10.06 -32.02
N ALA A 500 -10.79 -10.44 -30.93
CA ALA A 500 -11.25 -11.52 -30.07
C ALA A 500 -12.60 -11.21 -29.40
N LEU A 501 -13.43 -12.23 -29.30
CA LEU A 501 -14.76 -12.20 -28.66
C LEU A 501 -14.88 -13.21 -27.52
N ALA A 502 -14.09 -14.29 -27.55
CA ALA A 502 -14.06 -15.30 -26.50
C ALA A 502 -12.66 -15.93 -26.41
N PHE A 503 -12.34 -16.50 -25.27
CA PHE A 503 -11.01 -17.00 -24.93
C PHE A 503 -11.07 -18.44 -24.39
N ASN A 504 -9.99 -19.20 -24.56
CA ASN A 504 -9.75 -20.44 -23.82
C ASN A 504 -8.65 -20.16 -22.79
N ILE A 505 -8.81 -20.63 -21.56
CA ILE A 505 -7.86 -20.47 -20.46
C ILE A 505 -7.43 -21.84 -19.98
N GLU A 506 -6.13 -22.06 -19.86
CA GLU A 506 -5.52 -23.33 -19.45
C GLU A 506 -4.46 -23.10 -18.36
N LEU A 507 -4.46 -23.97 -17.35
CA LEU A 507 -3.40 -24.03 -16.35
C LEU A 507 -2.08 -24.49 -17.00
N VAL A 508 -1.01 -23.74 -16.76
CA VAL A 508 0.32 -23.99 -17.32
C VAL A 508 1.26 -24.60 -16.27
N SER A 509 1.28 -24.04 -15.07
CA SER A 509 2.12 -24.47 -13.95
C SER A 509 1.47 -24.12 -12.62
N SER A 510 1.63 -24.97 -11.62
CA SER A 510 1.21 -24.71 -10.23
C SER A 510 2.14 -25.45 -9.26
N SER A 511 2.26 -24.93 -8.05
CA SER A 511 2.98 -25.57 -6.94
C SER A 511 2.39 -25.17 -5.59
N ASP A 512 2.75 -25.91 -4.54
CA ASP A 512 2.27 -25.66 -3.16
C ASP A 512 2.88 -24.40 -2.53
N VAL A 513 3.89 -23.81 -3.17
CA VAL A 513 4.56 -22.56 -2.75
C VAL A 513 4.26 -21.40 -3.71
N GLY A 514 3.49 -21.65 -4.77
CA GLY A 514 3.13 -20.66 -5.78
C GLY A 514 4.16 -20.54 -6.92
N ASP A 515 3.66 -20.31 -8.13
CA ASP A 515 4.45 -20.05 -9.34
C ASP A 515 4.06 -18.66 -9.91
N THR A 516 5.02 -17.74 -10.07
CA THR A 516 4.79 -16.35 -10.49
C THR A 516 5.73 -15.85 -11.60
N ASN A 517 5.51 -14.61 -12.08
CA ASN A 517 6.38 -13.91 -13.03
C ASN A 517 6.71 -14.72 -14.31
N PRO A 518 5.73 -15.24 -15.08
CA PRO A 518 6.01 -15.99 -16.30
C PRO A 518 6.75 -15.14 -17.34
N SER A 519 7.80 -15.69 -17.94
CA SER A 519 8.61 -15.04 -18.97
C SER A 519 8.98 -16.03 -20.07
N PRO A 520 8.23 -16.07 -21.19
CA PRO A 520 8.53 -16.98 -22.29
C PRO A 520 9.83 -16.60 -22.99
N SER A 521 10.59 -17.60 -23.44
CA SER A 521 11.81 -17.35 -24.21
C SER A 521 11.51 -16.67 -25.55
N PRO A 522 12.45 -15.87 -26.08
CA PRO A 522 12.31 -15.26 -27.41
C PRO A 522 12.02 -16.26 -28.55
N ASP A 523 12.46 -17.52 -28.41
CA ASP A 523 12.18 -18.58 -29.38
C ASP A 523 10.83 -19.32 -29.16
N GLY A 524 10.10 -18.99 -28.09
CA GLY A 524 8.80 -19.54 -27.74
C GLY A 524 8.79 -20.99 -27.25
N LYS A 525 9.95 -21.61 -26.99
CA LYS A 525 10.03 -23.04 -26.61
C LYS A 525 10.05 -23.31 -25.12
N VAL A 526 10.51 -22.36 -24.32
CA VAL A 526 10.64 -22.52 -22.86
C VAL A 526 10.01 -21.33 -22.13
N LEU A 527 9.71 -21.52 -20.85
CA LEU A 527 9.13 -20.52 -19.97
C LEU A 527 9.99 -20.43 -18.71
N ALA A 528 10.53 -19.24 -18.42
CA ALA A 528 11.12 -18.95 -17.12
C ALA A 528 10.03 -18.45 -16.18
N PHE A 529 10.08 -18.83 -14.91
CA PHE A 529 9.15 -18.37 -13.89
C PHE A 529 9.77 -18.49 -12.50
N ARG A 530 9.22 -17.75 -11.54
CA ARG A 530 9.60 -17.87 -10.14
C ARG A 530 8.75 -18.92 -9.46
N ARG A 531 9.33 -19.74 -8.59
CA ARG A 531 8.63 -20.66 -7.70
C ARG A 531 8.93 -20.31 -6.25
N GLY A 532 7.90 -20.18 -5.42
CA GLY A 532 8.04 -19.69 -4.05
C GLY A 532 8.67 -18.29 -4.02
N SER A 533 9.39 -18.01 -2.94
CA SER A 533 9.93 -16.67 -2.71
C SER A 533 11.12 -16.30 -3.59
N GLY A 534 11.92 -17.26 -4.09
CA GLY A 534 13.16 -16.90 -4.79
C GLY A 534 13.77 -17.92 -5.76
N ASP A 535 13.14 -19.05 -6.05
CA ASP A 535 13.69 -20.00 -7.02
C ASP A 535 13.36 -19.57 -8.46
N LEU A 536 14.34 -19.60 -9.36
CA LEU A 536 14.14 -19.40 -10.80
C LEU A 536 14.05 -20.75 -11.50
N PHE A 537 12.91 -21.06 -12.12
CA PHE A 537 12.67 -22.30 -12.86
C PHE A 537 12.58 -22.08 -14.37
N ILE A 538 13.01 -23.08 -15.13
CA ILE A 538 12.87 -23.16 -16.59
C ILE A 538 11.99 -24.35 -16.95
N MET A 539 10.88 -24.10 -17.63
CA MET A 539 9.95 -25.11 -18.14
C MET A 539 10.07 -25.27 -19.65
N THR A 540 10.21 -26.50 -20.13
CA THR A 540 10.01 -26.82 -21.55
C THR A 540 8.52 -26.85 -21.88
N LEU A 541 8.02 -25.93 -22.71
CA LEU A 541 6.57 -25.77 -22.95
C LEU A 541 5.91 -26.98 -23.61
N ALA A 542 6.65 -27.71 -24.45
CA ALA A 542 6.15 -28.89 -25.16
C ALA A 542 5.93 -30.10 -24.24
N THR A 543 6.77 -30.28 -23.22
CA THR A 543 6.74 -31.45 -22.32
C THR A 543 6.25 -31.12 -20.92
N LYS A 544 6.20 -29.83 -20.56
CA LYS A 544 5.92 -29.30 -19.21
C LYS A 544 6.95 -29.74 -18.16
N ALA A 545 8.11 -30.26 -18.58
CA ALA A 545 9.20 -30.56 -17.67
C ALA A 545 9.86 -29.26 -17.19
N SER A 546 10.05 -29.13 -15.88
CA SER A 546 10.62 -27.94 -15.24
C SER A 546 11.85 -28.29 -14.41
N THR A 547 12.89 -27.46 -14.47
CA THR A 547 14.12 -27.59 -13.67
C THR A 547 14.50 -26.25 -13.03
N PRO A 548 15.03 -26.25 -11.79
CA PRO A 548 15.53 -25.04 -11.17
C PRO A 548 16.85 -24.61 -11.83
N LEU A 549 16.97 -23.34 -12.18
CA LEU A 549 18.20 -22.68 -12.61
C LEU A 549 18.90 -21.97 -11.45
N LEU A 550 18.13 -21.55 -10.44
CA LEU A 550 18.58 -20.95 -9.20
C LEU A 550 17.70 -21.44 -8.04
N HIS A 551 18.32 -21.83 -6.93
CA HIS A 551 17.68 -21.89 -5.62
C HIS A 551 17.94 -20.60 -4.87
N GLY A 552 16.88 -19.83 -4.63
CA GLY A 552 16.96 -18.50 -4.03
C GLY A 552 15.86 -18.32 -2.99
N TRP A 553 16.02 -17.31 -2.14
CA TRP A 553 15.15 -17.11 -0.98
C TRP A 553 14.42 -15.75 -0.99
N SER A 554 14.86 -14.81 -1.83
CA SER A 554 14.39 -13.42 -1.86
C SER A 554 13.50 -13.14 -3.07
N ASP A 555 12.49 -12.28 -2.86
CA ASP A 555 11.55 -11.84 -3.89
C ASP A 555 12.12 -10.74 -4.80
N ALA A 556 13.32 -10.24 -4.51
CA ALA A 556 14.12 -9.35 -5.35
C ALA A 556 14.61 -9.99 -6.68
N LEU A 557 14.34 -11.27 -6.90
CA LEU A 557 14.66 -11.99 -8.13
C LEU A 557 14.04 -11.31 -9.36
N GLY A 558 14.88 -10.83 -10.27
CA GLY A 558 14.50 -10.29 -11.57
C GLY A 558 15.36 -10.89 -12.68
N TRP A 559 14.83 -11.05 -13.90
CA TRP A 559 15.60 -11.64 -15.00
C TRP A 559 15.19 -11.16 -16.39
N ARG A 560 16.09 -11.36 -17.36
CA ARG A 560 15.87 -11.18 -18.79
C ARG A 560 16.58 -12.24 -19.62
N TRP A 561 15.86 -12.77 -20.59
CA TRP A 561 16.39 -13.68 -21.60
C TRP A 561 17.39 -13.00 -22.52
N SER A 562 18.46 -13.70 -22.89
CA SER A 562 19.25 -13.33 -24.05
C SER A 562 18.40 -13.44 -25.33
N PRO A 563 18.66 -12.64 -26.37
CA PRO A 563 17.86 -12.65 -27.60
C PRO A 563 17.83 -13.99 -28.34
N ASP A 564 18.86 -14.82 -28.16
CA ASP A 564 19.00 -16.15 -28.74
C ASP A 564 18.40 -17.28 -27.87
N SER A 565 17.80 -16.94 -26.72
CA SER A 565 17.20 -17.87 -25.74
C SER A 565 18.19 -18.83 -25.05
N LYS A 566 19.51 -18.69 -25.26
CA LYS A 566 20.52 -19.61 -24.70
C LYS A 566 20.98 -19.24 -23.29
N HIS A 567 20.82 -17.98 -22.90
CA HIS A 567 21.26 -17.47 -21.61
C HIS A 567 20.14 -16.68 -20.93
N ILE A 568 20.27 -16.54 -19.61
CA ILE A 568 19.44 -15.65 -18.80
C ILE A 568 20.38 -14.81 -17.94
N ALA A 569 20.18 -13.50 -17.98
CA ALA A 569 20.73 -12.58 -16.98
C ALA A 569 19.71 -12.42 -15.86
N TYR A 570 20.13 -12.58 -14.60
CA TYR A 570 19.24 -12.48 -13.44
C TYR A 570 19.92 -11.79 -12.26
N THR A 571 19.11 -11.14 -11.44
CA THR A 571 19.49 -10.55 -10.15
C THR A 571 19.03 -11.45 -9.02
N THR A 572 19.85 -11.63 -7.98
CA THR A 572 19.44 -12.34 -6.76
C THR A 572 20.22 -11.83 -5.55
N GLU A 573 19.61 -11.92 -4.36
CA GLU A 573 20.21 -11.52 -3.10
C GLU A 573 21.06 -12.65 -2.47
N ASP A 574 22.25 -12.29 -1.99
CA ASP A 574 23.06 -13.15 -1.13
C ASP A 574 22.63 -13.06 0.35
N SER A 575 23.31 -13.78 1.24
CA SER A 575 23.00 -13.79 2.69
C SER A 575 23.20 -12.44 3.40
N SER A 576 23.82 -11.48 2.73
CA SER A 576 24.03 -10.11 3.23
C SER A 576 22.99 -9.13 2.66
N ASN A 577 21.96 -9.64 1.97
CA ASN A 577 20.98 -8.85 1.21
C ASN A 577 21.63 -8.00 0.10
N ASN A 578 22.80 -8.40 -0.40
CA ASN A 578 23.43 -7.74 -1.54
C ASN A 578 22.94 -8.36 -2.84
N SER A 579 22.57 -7.53 -3.81
CA SER A 579 22.09 -7.96 -5.13
C SER A 579 23.17 -7.82 -6.21
N ASP A 580 23.42 -8.87 -6.98
CA ASP A 580 24.36 -8.87 -8.12
C ASP A 580 23.69 -9.35 -9.41
N ILE A 581 24.27 -9.01 -10.58
CA ILE A 581 23.85 -9.55 -11.88
C ILE A 581 24.65 -10.82 -12.21
N TRP A 582 23.92 -11.90 -12.42
CA TRP A 582 24.44 -13.20 -12.84
C TRP A 582 23.99 -13.53 -14.26
N ILE A 583 24.81 -14.27 -15.01
CA ILE A 583 24.43 -14.86 -16.29
C ILE A 583 24.65 -16.38 -16.22
N ALA A 584 23.64 -17.15 -16.61
CA ALA A 584 23.73 -18.62 -16.72
C ALA A 584 23.15 -19.12 -18.05
N ARG A 585 23.53 -20.35 -18.45
CA ARG A 585 22.90 -21.02 -19.59
C ARG A 585 21.49 -21.50 -19.22
N SER A 586 20.53 -21.26 -20.10
CA SER A 586 19.11 -21.54 -19.82
C SER A 586 18.74 -23.02 -19.74
N ASN A 587 19.62 -23.91 -20.20
CA ASN A 587 19.43 -25.37 -20.16
C ASN A 587 20.26 -26.06 -19.06
N ASP A 588 20.91 -25.28 -18.20
CA ASP A 588 21.63 -25.79 -17.05
C ASP A 588 20.70 -25.94 -15.84
N VAL A 589 21.21 -26.54 -14.75
CA VAL A 589 20.43 -26.82 -13.54
C VAL A 589 21.20 -26.35 -12.32
N ALA A 590 20.47 -25.79 -11.36
CA ALA A 590 20.97 -25.41 -10.05
C ALA A 590 21.65 -26.59 -9.33
N SER A 591 22.68 -26.29 -8.54
CA SER A 591 23.34 -27.28 -7.69
C SER A 591 23.72 -26.68 -6.33
N ASP A 592 23.64 -27.49 -5.28
CA ASP A 592 24.04 -27.08 -3.92
C ASP A 592 25.52 -26.70 -3.83
N LYS A 593 26.35 -27.15 -4.77
CA LYS A 593 27.79 -26.86 -4.81
C LYS A 593 28.12 -25.41 -5.16
N HIS A 594 27.19 -24.68 -5.77
CA HIS A 594 27.42 -23.32 -6.27
C HIS A 594 26.47 -22.33 -5.60
N ALA A 595 26.29 -22.45 -4.27
CA ALA A 595 25.43 -21.59 -3.47
C ALA A 595 24.00 -21.45 -4.04
N GLY A 596 23.45 -22.53 -4.60
CA GLY A 596 22.12 -22.54 -5.22
C GLY A 596 22.08 -22.13 -6.69
N HIS A 597 23.17 -21.64 -7.27
CA HIS A 597 23.22 -21.28 -8.69
C HIS A 597 23.47 -22.50 -9.61
N ALA A 598 23.13 -22.35 -10.90
CA ALA A 598 23.55 -23.27 -11.96
C ALA A 598 25.08 -23.30 -12.10
N ALA A 599 25.63 -24.43 -12.55
CA ALA A 599 27.09 -24.62 -12.68
C ALA A 599 27.73 -23.65 -13.69
N SER A 600 26.97 -23.19 -14.69
CA SER A 600 27.39 -22.18 -15.67
C SER A 600 27.17 -20.74 -15.23
N ALA A 601 26.63 -20.49 -14.04
CA ALA A 601 26.36 -19.14 -13.56
C ALA A 601 27.65 -18.37 -13.28
N VAL A 602 27.75 -17.16 -13.82
CA VAL A 602 28.85 -16.24 -13.57
C VAL A 602 28.29 -14.93 -13.02
N ASN A 603 28.80 -14.50 -11.86
CA ASN A 603 28.56 -13.16 -11.33
C ASN A 603 29.35 -12.15 -12.16
N VAL A 604 28.62 -11.33 -12.93
CA VAL A 604 29.16 -10.40 -13.93
C VAL A 604 29.52 -9.05 -13.28
N THR A 605 28.94 -8.74 -12.12
CA THR A 605 29.09 -7.43 -11.47
C THR A 605 30.02 -7.43 -10.26
N ARG A 606 30.00 -8.51 -9.45
CA ARG A 606 30.83 -8.75 -8.26
C ARG A 606 30.99 -7.52 -7.37
N HIS A 607 29.87 -6.92 -6.99
CA HIS A 607 29.85 -5.65 -6.28
C HIS A 607 29.44 -5.84 -4.82
N PRO A 608 30.06 -5.14 -3.85
CA PRO A 608 29.61 -5.17 -2.45
C PRO A 608 28.32 -4.38 -2.19
N ASP A 609 27.68 -3.87 -3.23
CA ASP A 609 26.41 -3.15 -3.18
C ASP A 609 25.53 -3.53 -4.38
N ASN A 610 24.34 -2.96 -4.47
CA ASN A 610 23.27 -3.53 -5.25
C ASN A 610 23.29 -3.24 -6.77
N ASP A 611 23.05 -4.30 -7.55
CA ASP A 611 22.87 -4.27 -9.01
C ASP A 611 21.52 -4.90 -9.43
N TYR A 612 20.72 -4.21 -10.25
CA TYR A 612 19.37 -4.65 -10.67
C TYR A 612 19.08 -4.40 -12.16
N ASP A 613 17.94 -4.89 -12.64
CA ASP A 613 17.35 -4.57 -13.95
C ASP A 613 18.27 -4.87 -15.16
N PRO A 614 18.77 -6.11 -15.35
CA PRO A 614 19.58 -6.43 -16.52
C PRO A 614 18.78 -6.26 -17.83
N ARG A 615 19.42 -5.73 -18.88
CA ARG A 615 18.83 -5.44 -20.21
C ARG A 615 19.81 -5.72 -21.34
N TRP A 616 19.40 -6.54 -22.31
CA TRP A 616 20.24 -6.98 -23.42
C TRP A 616 20.07 -6.12 -24.67
N SER A 617 21.15 -5.88 -25.41
CA SER A 617 21.04 -5.54 -26.83
C SER A 617 20.49 -6.72 -27.63
N ALA A 618 19.88 -6.46 -28.78
CA ALA A 618 19.21 -7.49 -29.58
C ALA A 618 20.15 -8.52 -30.21
N ASP A 619 21.44 -8.21 -30.31
CA ASP A 619 22.50 -9.13 -30.74
C ASP A 619 23.15 -9.89 -29.58
N GLY A 620 22.75 -9.60 -28.33
CA GLY A 620 23.26 -10.24 -27.11
C GLY A 620 24.66 -9.81 -26.69
N LYS A 621 25.23 -8.79 -27.34
CA LYS A 621 26.62 -8.36 -27.10
C LYS A 621 26.79 -7.29 -26.03
N ILE A 622 25.71 -6.62 -25.62
CA ILE A 622 25.74 -5.55 -24.62
C ILE A 622 24.72 -5.87 -23.55
N LEU A 623 25.12 -5.70 -22.28
CA LEU A 623 24.22 -5.74 -21.14
C LEU A 623 24.25 -4.40 -20.42
N ALA A 624 23.08 -3.82 -20.19
CA ALA A 624 22.88 -2.66 -19.33
C ALA A 624 22.15 -3.08 -18.05
N PHE A 625 22.35 -2.34 -16.97
CA PHE A 625 21.72 -2.57 -15.67
C PHE A 625 21.80 -1.29 -14.82
N ARG A 626 21.12 -1.26 -13.67
CA ARG A 626 21.29 -0.17 -12.68
C ARG A 626 22.18 -0.64 -11.53
N SER A 627 23.00 0.26 -10.98
CA SER A 627 24.04 -0.10 -10.01
C SER A 627 24.29 0.99 -8.97
N GLU A 628 24.34 0.62 -7.70
CA GLU A 628 24.64 1.48 -6.53
C GLU A 628 26.15 1.59 -6.27
N ARG A 629 26.93 1.98 -7.28
CA ARG A 629 28.41 1.99 -7.19
C ARG A 629 29.01 3.28 -6.64
N VAL A 630 28.26 4.38 -6.69
CA VAL A 630 28.79 5.72 -6.43
C VAL A 630 27.79 6.51 -5.58
N ASN A 631 28.26 7.02 -4.44
CA ASN A 631 27.50 7.91 -3.55
C ASN A 631 26.15 7.35 -3.02
N ASP A 632 26.00 6.02 -2.93
CA ASP A 632 24.73 5.36 -2.57
C ASP A 632 23.57 5.74 -3.52
N GLU A 633 23.90 6.04 -4.78
CA GLU A 633 22.94 6.35 -5.85
C GLU A 633 23.00 5.28 -6.94
N TYR A 634 21.84 4.93 -7.50
CA TYR A 634 21.76 4.00 -8.63
C TYR A 634 21.99 4.72 -9.95
N ASP A 635 23.10 4.45 -10.64
CA ASP A 635 23.31 4.90 -12.01
C ASP A 635 23.00 3.79 -13.02
N VAL A 636 22.89 4.15 -14.30
CA VAL A 636 22.92 3.19 -15.41
C VAL A 636 24.37 2.79 -15.70
N TRP A 637 24.61 1.48 -15.75
CA TRP A 637 25.89 0.90 -16.12
C TRP A 637 25.72 -0.06 -17.30
N SER A 638 26.79 -0.28 -18.04
CA SER A 638 26.80 -1.25 -19.14
C SER A 638 28.11 -2.01 -19.24
N VAL A 639 28.05 -3.16 -19.89
CA VAL A 639 29.22 -3.99 -20.20
C VAL A 639 29.05 -4.65 -21.56
N TYR A 640 30.15 -4.74 -22.31
CA TYR A 640 30.19 -5.54 -23.54
C TYR A 640 30.46 -6.99 -23.16
N LEU A 641 29.59 -7.89 -23.60
CA LEU A 641 29.75 -9.34 -23.42
C LEU A 641 30.53 -9.98 -24.59
N ASP A 642 30.80 -9.19 -25.63
CA ASP A 642 31.75 -9.47 -26.70
C ASP A 642 32.90 -8.48 -26.60
N LYS A 643 34.10 -8.98 -26.21
CA LYS A 643 35.26 -8.12 -25.93
C LYS A 643 35.78 -7.41 -27.18
N ASP A 644 35.49 -7.93 -28.37
CA ASP A 644 35.94 -7.31 -29.62
C ASP A 644 35.35 -5.89 -29.78
N LEU A 645 34.15 -5.65 -29.24
CA LEU A 645 33.51 -4.33 -29.23
C LEU A 645 34.30 -3.27 -28.46
N GLU A 646 35.14 -3.66 -27.49
CA GLU A 646 35.98 -2.73 -26.73
C GLU A 646 37.20 -2.26 -27.51
N SER A 647 37.62 -3.06 -28.49
CA SER A 647 38.81 -2.80 -29.31
C SER A 647 38.51 -1.97 -30.56
N LEU A 648 37.23 -1.74 -30.88
CA LEU A 648 36.81 -0.97 -32.05
C LEU A 648 37.29 0.48 -31.94
N THR A 649 37.82 1.02 -33.04
CA THR A 649 38.02 2.47 -33.17
C THR A 649 36.67 3.20 -33.14
N PRO A 650 36.62 4.52 -32.86
CA PRO A 650 35.37 5.27 -32.85
C PRO A 650 34.53 5.11 -34.14
N VAL A 651 35.18 5.08 -35.31
CA VAL A 651 34.51 4.91 -36.61
C VAL A 651 33.93 3.50 -36.77
N GLU A 652 34.66 2.47 -36.35
CA GLU A 652 34.19 1.08 -36.40
C GLU A 652 33.06 0.84 -35.40
N ALA A 653 33.15 1.45 -34.21
CA ALA A 653 32.08 1.43 -33.22
C ALA A 653 30.82 2.10 -33.79
N ASP A 654 30.91 3.31 -34.36
CA ASP A 654 29.79 3.98 -35.01
C ASP A 654 29.15 3.12 -36.10
N GLN A 655 29.97 2.42 -36.88
CA GLN A 655 29.49 1.51 -37.92
C GLN A 655 28.78 0.31 -37.32
N TYR A 656 29.34 -0.32 -36.27
CA TYR A 656 28.70 -1.42 -35.55
C TYR A 656 27.30 -1.02 -35.05
N TYR A 657 27.15 0.13 -34.38
CA TYR A 657 25.85 0.56 -33.88
C TYR A 657 24.87 0.91 -35.02
N LYS A 658 25.33 1.52 -36.12
CA LYS A 658 24.48 1.72 -37.32
C LYS A 658 23.95 0.40 -37.85
N ASP A 659 24.80 -0.61 -37.94
CA ASP A 659 24.44 -1.95 -38.42
C ASP A 659 23.53 -2.67 -37.43
N ALA A 660 23.80 -2.57 -36.12
CA ALA A 660 22.97 -3.12 -35.06
C ALA A 660 21.57 -2.49 -35.06
N ILE A 661 21.46 -1.16 -35.20
CA ILE A 661 20.19 -0.43 -35.33
C ILE A 661 19.44 -0.87 -36.60
N ALA A 662 20.15 -0.98 -37.72
CA ALA A 662 19.54 -1.40 -38.99
C ALA A 662 19.06 -2.86 -38.93
N ALA A 663 19.81 -3.75 -38.28
CA ALA A 663 19.42 -5.13 -38.02
C ALA A 663 18.22 -5.20 -37.07
N ALA A 664 18.23 -4.41 -35.99
CA ALA A 664 17.15 -4.32 -35.03
C ALA A 664 15.82 -3.91 -35.69
N LYS A 665 15.83 -2.91 -36.58
CA LYS A 665 14.64 -2.46 -37.34
C LYS A 665 14.07 -3.53 -38.29
N LYS A 666 14.87 -4.53 -38.66
CA LYS A 666 14.44 -5.65 -39.52
C LYS A 666 13.91 -6.84 -38.72
N ARG A 667 14.03 -6.82 -37.39
CA ARG A 667 13.48 -7.88 -36.53
C ARG A 667 11.97 -7.95 -36.72
N LYS A 668 11.46 -9.17 -36.75
CA LYS A 668 10.02 -9.43 -36.77
C LYS A 668 9.69 -10.39 -35.62
N PRO A 669 8.49 -10.24 -35.02
CA PRO A 669 7.97 -11.27 -34.12
C PRO A 669 7.97 -12.64 -34.79
N LEU A 670 8.02 -13.70 -34.00
CA LEU A 670 7.96 -15.06 -34.56
C LEU A 670 6.62 -15.25 -35.28
N SER A 671 6.67 -15.91 -36.45
CA SER A 671 5.44 -16.26 -37.17
C SER A 671 4.86 -17.57 -36.65
N ALA A 672 3.54 -17.67 -36.58
CA ALA A 672 2.67 -18.83 -36.27
C ALA A 672 2.92 -20.15 -37.05
N LYS A 673 4.01 -20.30 -37.80
CA LYS A 673 4.31 -21.52 -38.56
C LYS A 673 4.98 -22.55 -37.66
N SER A 674 4.17 -23.51 -37.21
CA SER A 674 4.55 -24.83 -36.72
C SER A 674 5.93 -25.30 -37.22
N SER A 675 6.85 -25.46 -36.27
CA SER A 675 8.09 -26.22 -36.43
C SER A 675 7.78 -27.71 -36.50
N THR A 676 7.17 -28.16 -37.60
CA THR A 676 7.18 -29.58 -37.95
C THR A 676 8.51 -29.94 -38.61
N THR A 677 9.58 -29.93 -37.80
CA THR A 677 10.83 -30.57 -38.22
C THR A 677 10.62 -32.07 -38.19
N LYS A 678 10.37 -32.67 -39.36
CA LYS A 678 10.35 -34.13 -39.56
C LYS A 678 11.60 -34.75 -38.91
N PRO A 679 11.47 -35.74 -38.00
CA PRO A 679 12.62 -36.50 -37.54
C PRO A 679 13.17 -37.29 -38.73
N ARG A 680 14.40 -36.99 -39.14
CA ARG A 680 15.14 -37.85 -40.06
C ARG A 680 15.59 -39.07 -39.26
N ALA A 681 14.76 -40.11 -39.26
CA ALA A 681 15.14 -41.43 -38.80
C ALA A 681 16.36 -41.89 -39.61
N LYS A 682 17.51 -42.03 -38.96
CA LYS A 682 18.54 -42.98 -39.37
C LYS A 682 18.53 -44.09 -38.34
N SER A 683 18.12 -45.27 -38.81
CA SER A 683 18.28 -46.52 -38.10
C SER A 683 19.78 -46.82 -37.96
N SER A 684 20.23 -47.11 -36.75
CA SER A 684 21.34 -48.03 -36.56
C SER A 684 21.04 -48.87 -35.32
N THR A 685 21.03 -50.16 -35.56
CA THR A 685 20.64 -51.27 -34.72
C THR A 685 21.48 -51.35 -33.46
N THR A 686 20.82 -51.72 -32.38
CA THR A 686 21.34 -52.11 -31.07
C THR A 686 22.38 -53.24 -31.17
N THR A 687 23.49 -53.12 -30.46
CA THR A 687 24.12 -54.27 -29.80
C THR A 687 24.71 -53.81 -28.46
N THR A 688 24.25 -54.48 -27.42
CA THR A 688 24.60 -54.35 -26.00
C THR A 688 25.97 -54.96 -25.69
N ALA A 689 26.78 -54.31 -24.84
CA ALA A 689 27.64 -54.96 -23.83
C ALA A 689 28.31 -53.91 -22.92
N ALA A 690 28.63 -54.34 -21.70
CA ALA A 690 28.90 -53.55 -20.51
C ALA A 690 30.40 -53.27 -20.24
N THR A 691 30.61 -52.44 -19.20
CA THR A 691 31.72 -52.40 -18.22
C THR A 691 33.00 -51.57 -18.48
N SER A 692 33.24 -50.68 -17.49
CA SER A 692 34.49 -50.31 -16.79
C SER A 692 35.70 -49.66 -17.51
N ALA A 693 35.99 -48.45 -17.01
CA ALA A 693 37.28 -47.94 -16.51
C ALA A 693 38.43 -47.54 -17.48
N THR A 694 39.11 -46.48 -16.99
CA THR A 694 40.52 -46.05 -17.20
C THR A 694 40.89 -45.02 -18.30
N LYS A 695 41.40 -43.88 -17.83
CA LYS A 695 42.36 -42.90 -18.40
C LYS A 695 43.73 -43.58 -18.67
N PRO A 696 44.83 -42.96 -19.22
CA PRO A 696 45.07 -41.54 -19.60
C PRO A 696 45.93 -41.28 -20.89
N GLU A 697 46.26 -39.99 -21.12
CA GLU A 697 47.52 -39.42 -21.74
C GLU A 697 47.83 -39.64 -23.25
N ASN A 698 48.57 -38.81 -23.99
CA ASN A 698 49.03 -37.40 -23.94
C ASN A 698 49.69 -37.07 -25.32
N ASP A 699 49.76 -35.78 -25.64
CA ASP A 699 50.92 -35.06 -26.23
C ASP A 699 51.14 -34.83 -27.76
N ASN A 700 51.60 -33.59 -28.00
CA ASN A 700 52.63 -33.09 -28.92
C ASN A 700 52.33 -32.04 -30.04
N THR A 701 52.74 -30.79 -29.70
CA THR A 701 53.64 -29.82 -30.41
C THR A 701 53.20 -29.11 -31.71
N LYS A 702 53.08 -27.76 -31.77
CA LYS A 702 54.12 -26.69 -31.97
C LYS A 702 54.76 -26.72 -33.39
N ILE A 703 55.07 -25.66 -34.16
CA ILE A 703 55.16 -24.19 -34.02
C ILE A 703 55.56 -23.59 -35.43
N ASP A 704 55.45 -22.26 -35.58
CA ASP A 704 56.21 -21.30 -36.44
C ASP A 704 55.66 -20.69 -37.75
N ALA A 705 55.80 -19.36 -37.80
CA ALA A 705 55.60 -18.37 -38.88
C ALA A 705 56.99 -17.83 -39.32
N PRO A 706 57.23 -16.60 -39.88
CA PRO A 706 56.44 -15.60 -40.66
C PRO A 706 57.25 -14.95 -41.85
N LYS A 707 56.77 -13.78 -42.36
CA LYS A 707 57.42 -12.65 -43.13
C LYS A 707 57.18 -12.61 -44.66
N GLU A 708 57.13 -11.48 -45.39
CA GLU A 708 57.24 -10.00 -45.27
C GLU A 708 56.69 -9.47 -46.65
N ASP A 709 55.77 -8.51 -46.75
CA ASP A 709 55.90 -7.03 -46.82
C ASP A 709 56.58 -6.44 -48.10
N THR A 710 55.85 -5.55 -48.82
CA THR A 710 56.35 -4.36 -49.60
C THR A 710 55.28 -3.75 -50.53
N SER A 711 55.09 -2.43 -50.39
CA SER A 711 54.41 -1.45 -51.29
C SER A 711 55.48 -0.63 -52.07
N PRO A 712 55.25 0.41 -52.94
CA PRO A 712 54.05 1.25 -53.22
C PRO A 712 53.87 1.83 -54.68
N GLU A 713 52.89 2.77 -54.84
CA GLU A 713 52.71 3.88 -55.86
C GLU A 713 52.21 3.56 -57.30
N LYS A 714 51.38 4.33 -58.03
CA LYS A 714 50.41 5.47 -57.86
C LYS A 714 49.69 5.71 -59.24
N GLU A 715 48.55 6.42 -59.22
CA GLU A 715 47.88 7.22 -60.30
C GLU A 715 46.65 6.73 -61.12
N MET A 716 45.56 7.49 -60.88
CA MET A 716 44.56 8.16 -61.75
C MET A 716 43.41 7.44 -62.52
N GLU A 717 42.23 7.58 -61.91
CA GLU A 717 40.90 8.03 -62.38
C GLU A 717 40.16 7.46 -63.62
N ALA A 718 38.93 7.02 -63.27
CA ALA A 718 37.63 7.21 -63.91
C ALA A 718 37.16 6.27 -65.05
N SER A 719 36.27 5.33 -64.70
CA SER A 719 34.87 5.25 -65.21
C SER A 719 34.18 3.90 -64.95
N SER A 720 33.06 3.97 -64.20
CA SER A 720 31.83 3.15 -64.32
C SER A 720 31.73 1.71 -63.76
N ALA A 721 30.55 1.46 -63.16
CA ALA A 721 29.92 0.19 -62.76
C ALA A 721 30.29 -0.40 -61.38
N ALA A 722 29.49 -0.01 -60.37
CA ALA A 722 29.51 -0.52 -59.01
C ALA A 722 29.08 -2.00 -58.93
N THR A 723 29.98 -2.85 -58.44
CA THR A 723 29.68 -4.17 -57.87
C THR A 723 30.11 -4.12 -56.41
N THR A 724 29.18 -4.01 -55.48
CA THR A 724 29.44 -4.02 -54.03
C THR A 724 29.71 -5.44 -53.56
N GLN A 725 30.99 -5.74 -53.39
CA GLN A 725 31.50 -6.94 -52.75
C GLN A 725 31.27 -6.82 -51.24
N SER A 726 30.54 -7.77 -50.68
CA SER A 726 30.22 -7.88 -49.25
C SER A 726 31.49 -8.01 -48.41
N CYS A 727 31.64 -7.14 -47.40
CA CYS A 727 32.51 -7.46 -46.25
C CYS A 727 31.92 -8.66 -45.50
N PRO A 728 32.75 -9.61 -45.04
CA PRO A 728 32.27 -10.83 -44.41
C PRO A 728 31.60 -10.50 -43.07
N VAL A 729 30.33 -10.88 -42.95
CA VAL A 729 29.66 -11.02 -41.65
C VAL A 729 30.40 -12.13 -40.90
N VAL A 730 31.26 -11.74 -39.95
CA VAL A 730 31.87 -12.67 -39.01
C VAL A 730 30.73 -13.31 -38.21
N ALA A 731 30.64 -14.64 -38.23
CA ALA A 731 29.69 -15.39 -37.43
C ALA A 731 29.91 -15.08 -35.93
N PRO A 732 28.86 -14.91 -35.11
CA PRO A 732 29.02 -14.61 -33.70
C PRO A 732 29.81 -15.71 -32.97
N LYS A 733 30.76 -15.28 -32.12
CA LYS A 733 31.49 -16.12 -31.17
C LYS A 733 30.47 -16.87 -30.29
N GLU A 734 30.59 -18.19 -30.18
CA GLU A 734 29.62 -19.04 -29.43
C GLU A 734 29.66 -18.83 -27.91
N THR A 735 30.66 -18.10 -27.39
CA THR A 735 30.91 -17.92 -25.95
C THR A 735 30.98 -16.44 -25.59
N LEU A 736 30.17 -16.02 -24.62
CA LEU A 736 30.23 -14.69 -24.00
C LEU A 736 31.52 -14.55 -23.18
N ASP A 737 32.13 -13.36 -23.18
CA ASP A 737 33.35 -13.05 -22.42
C ASP A 737 32.98 -12.57 -21.00
N LEU A 738 32.70 -13.48 -20.07
CA LEU A 738 32.15 -13.17 -18.73
C LEU A 738 33.18 -13.05 -17.61
N ASP A 739 34.32 -13.74 -17.70
CA ASP A 739 35.25 -13.94 -16.57
C ASP A 739 35.81 -12.64 -15.99
N ASP A 740 36.07 -11.65 -16.84
CA ASP A 740 36.60 -10.32 -16.49
C ASP A 740 35.57 -9.19 -16.67
N ALA A 741 34.29 -9.51 -16.88
CA ALA A 741 33.25 -8.51 -17.17
C ALA A 741 33.10 -7.45 -16.07
N TYR A 742 33.25 -7.84 -14.80
CA TYR A 742 33.21 -6.94 -13.65
C TYR A 742 34.32 -5.86 -13.67
N LEU A 743 35.42 -6.10 -14.40
CA LEU A 743 36.49 -5.13 -14.61
C LEU A 743 36.25 -4.17 -15.78
N ARG A 744 35.23 -4.46 -16.60
CA ARG A 744 34.96 -3.78 -17.88
C ARG A 744 33.66 -2.97 -17.86
N LEU A 745 33.03 -2.87 -16.70
CA LEU A 745 31.80 -2.10 -16.50
C LEU A 745 32.03 -0.61 -16.78
N ARG A 746 31.10 0.00 -17.50
CA ARG A 746 31.13 1.41 -17.90
C ARG A 746 29.92 2.13 -17.31
N ARG A 747 30.17 3.18 -16.54
CA ARG A 747 29.13 4.09 -16.05
C ARG A 747 28.59 4.90 -17.23
N ILE A 748 27.28 4.86 -17.42
CA ILE A 748 26.59 5.53 -18.53
C ILE A 748 25.96 6.85 -18.08
N THR A 749 25.38 6.88 -16.89
CA THR A 749 24.81 8.09 -16.29
C THR A 749 25.58 8.52 -15.05
N SER A 750 25.52 9.81 -14.73
CA SER A 750 26.08 10.37 -13.51
C SER A 750 25.20 11.50 -12.98
N LEU A 751 23.88 11.25 -12.95
CA LEU A 751 22.90 12.23 -12.50
C LEU A 751 22.87 12.24 -10.97
N SER A 752 22.35 13.32 -10.39
CA SER A 752 22.07 13.35 -8.96
C SER A 752 20.75 12.63 -8.66
N GLY A 753 20.73 11.86 -7.58
CA GLY A 753 19.63 10.98 -7.21
C GLY A 753 19.58 9.67 -8.02
N SER A 754 18.76 8.72 -7.60
CA SER A 754 18.74 7.37 -8.18
C SER A 754 17.91 7.24 -9.46
N GLU A 755 18.54 6.68 -10.50
CA GLU A 755 17.90 6.17 -11.70
C GLU A 755 17.10 4.89 -11.41
N GLY A 756 15.97 4.69 -12.11
CA GLY A 756 15.16 3.48 -12.01
C GLY A 756 14.48 3.12 -13.32
N SER A 757 13.92 1.91 -13.42
CA SER A 757 13.23 1.41 -14.62
C SER A 757 14.07 1.49 -15.90
N VAL A 758 15.27 0.91 -15.84
CA VAL A 758 16.22 0.93 -16.96
C VAL A 758 15.74 0.04 -18.11
N GLU A 759 15.77 0.57 -19.33
CA GLU A 759 15.58 -0.15 -20.59
C GLU A 759 16.71 0.19 -21.57
N LEU A 760 17.04 -0.76 -22.45
CA LEU A 760 18.04 -0.61 -23.51
C LEU A 760 17.36 -0.82 -24.87
N THR A 761 17.55 0.11 -25.81
CA THR A 761 17.04 -0.08 -27.17
C THR A 761 17.69 -1.30 -27.82
N PRO A 762 16.98 -2.02 -28.72
CA PRO A 762 17.53 -3.18 -29.43
C PRO A 762 18.91 -2.99 -30.08
N GLY A 763 19.21 -1.78 -30.57
CA GLY A 763 20.51 -1.46 -31.16
C GLY A 763 21.64 -1.28 -30.14
N GLY A 764 21.33 -1.23 -28.84
CA GLY A 764 22.28 -0.92 -27.76
C GLY A 764 22.67 0.55 -27.67
N ASP A 765 22.07 1.42 -28.48
CA ASP A 765 22.49 2.80 -28.72
C ASP A 765 21.82 3.83 -27.80
N LYS A 766 20.71 3.46 -27.15
CA LYS A 766 19.91 4.35 -26.30
C LYS A 766 19.49 3.69 -25.00
N PHE A 767 19.72 4.40 -23.90
CA PHE A 767 19.31 4.02 -22.55
C PHE A 767 18.07 4.82 -22.16
N ILE A 768 17.03 4.15 -21.69
CA ILE A 768 15.80 4.77 -21.20
C ILE A 768 15.71 4.49 -19.71
N PHE A 769 15.40 5.52 -18.91
CA PHE A 769 15.33 5.39 -17.46
C PHE A 769 14.49 6.51 -16.86
N THR A 770 14.04 6.32 -15.62
CA THR A 770 13.41 7.35 -14.80
C THR A 770 14.44 7.96 -13.86
N ALA A 771 14.46 9.28 -13.74
CA ALA A 771 15.37 10.00 -12.85
C ALA A 771 14.74 11.30 -12.35
N THR A 772 15.28 11.88 -11.29
CA THR A 772 14.90 13.21 -10.81
C THR A 772 15.98 14.21 -11.23
N VAL A 773 15.79 14.90 -12.34
CA VAL A 773 16.67 16.00 -12.76
C VAL A 773 15.97 17.33 -12.47
N GLY A 774 16.46 18.09 -11.49
CA GLY A 774 15.77 19.28 -10.98
C GLY A 774 14.76 18.93 -9.89
N THR A 775 13.49 19.31 -10.05
CA THR A 775 12.45 19.17 -8.99
C THR A 775 11.44 18.04 -9.21
N ALA A 776 11.42 17.41 -10.38
CA ALA A 776 10.41 16.41 -10.71
C ALA A 776 11.03 15.15 -11.33
N ARG A 777 10.60 13.98 -10.84
CA ARG A 777 10.93 12.70 -11.47
C ARG A 777 10.29 12.62 -12.86
N SER A 778 11.04 12.17 -13.86
CA SER A 778 10.59 12.09 -15.26
C SER A 778 11.20 10.89 -15.97
N LEU A 779 10.63 10.52 -17.13
CA LEU A 779 11.21 9.52 -18.02
C LEU A 779 12.19 10.20 -18.98
N TYR A 780 13.38 9.65 -19.10
CA TYR A 780 14.48 10.18 -19.91
C TYR A 780 15.00 9.15 -20.90
N SER A 781 15.60 9.66 -21.98
CA SER A 781 16.43 8.88 -22.90
C SER A 781 17.82 9.48 -22.97
N LEU A 782 18.85 8.65 -23.00
CA LEU A 782 20.24 9.04 -23.20
C LEU A 782 20.85 8.23 -24.35
N ASP A 783 21.42 8.93 -25.34
CA ASP A 783 22.20 8.30 -26.41
C ASP A 783 23.55 7.84 -25.84
N ARG A 784 24.12 6.72 -26.32
CA ARG A 784 25.36 6.13 -25.75
C ARG A 784 26.53 7.11 -25.65
N ASP A 785 26.61 8.07 -26.59
CA ASP A 785 27.71 9.03 -26.72
C ASP A 785 27.34 10.41 -26.14
N ALA A 786 26.11 10.57 -25.62
CA ALA A 786 25.64 11.80 -25.04
C ALA A 786 25.94 11.85 -23.53
N THR A 787 26.18 13.05 -23.02
CA THR A 787 26.39 13.30 -21.59
C THR A 787 25.14 13.83 -20.90
N GLU A 788 24.18 14.37 -21.65
CA GLU A 788 22.96 14.97 -21.12
C GLU A 788 21.72 14.17 -21.56
N PRO A 789 20.87 13.74 -20.60
CA PRO A 789 19.67 12.99 -20.93
C PRO A 789 18.57 13.90 -21.49
N LYS A 790 17.88 13.43 -22.53
CA LYS A 790 16.69 14.09 -23.09
C LYS A 790 15.45 13.63 -22.33
N ARG A 791 14.72 14.58 -21.74
CA ARG A 791 13.41 14.31 -21.12
C ARG A 791 12.40 13.87 -22.19
N LEU A 792 11.72 12.77 -21.97
CA LEU A 792 10.65 12.26 -22.83
C LEU A 792 9.28 12.75 -22.35
N THR A 793 8.94 12.46 -21.08
CA THR A 793 7.66 12.81 -20.47
C THR A 793 7.78 12.83 -18.94
N THR A 794 6.70 13.11 -18.21
CA THR A 794 6.62 12.98 -16.75
C THR A 794 6.89 11.54 -16.31
N ALA A 795 7.17 11.32 -15.02
CA ALA A 795 7.38 9.96 -14.52
C ALA A 795 6.12 9.11 -14.73
N VAL A 796 6.33 7.89 -15.18
CA VAL A 796 5.33 6.83 -15.35
C VAL A 796 5.89 5.53 -14.80
N THR A 797 5.03 4.56 -14.46
CA THR A 797 5.50 3.22 -14.06
C THR A 797 5.76 2.40 -15.30
N VAL A 798 7.02 2.31 -15.70
CA VAL A 798 7.46 1.57 -16.91
C VAL A 798 7.25 0.07 -16.69
N GLN A 799 6.51 -0.56 -17.61
CA GLN A 799 6.29 -2.01 -17.64
C GLN A 799 7.34 -2.70 -18.53
N GLY A 800 7.84 -2.01 -19.55
CA GLY A 800 8.95 -2.47 -20.39
C GLY A 800 8.97 -1.83 -21.77
N LEU A 801 9.99 -2.18 -22.56
CA LEU A 801 10.12 -1.80 -23.97
C LEU A 801 9.45 -2.83 -24.88
N ASN A 802 8.74 -2.38 -25.92
CA ASN A 802 8.13 -3.28 -26.90
C ASN A 802 9.20 -4.03 -27.73
N PHE A 803 8.79 -5.08 -28.43
CA PHE A 803 9.71 -5.92 -29.22
C PHE A 803 10.50 -5.14 -30.28
N ALA A 804 9.87 -4.15 -30.91
CA ALA A 804 10.48 -3.31 -31.95
C ALA A 804 11.49 -2.29 -31.37
N GLY A 805 11.37 -1.94 -30.10
CA GLY A 805 12.25 -1.00 -29.42
C GLY A 805 11.89 0.48 -29.61
N ASP A 806 10.69 0.78 -30.10
CA ASP A 806 10.24 2.13 -30.43
C ASP A 806 9.10 2.63 -29.52
N GLN A 807 8.60 1.80 -28.60
CA GLN A 807 7.53 2.17 -27.66
C GLN A 807 7.80 1.62 -26.26
N ILE A 808 7.66 2.47 -25.25
CA ILE A 808 7.67 2.09 -23.83
C ILE A 808 6.23 1.86 -23.38
N VAL A 809 5.94 0.67 -22.84
CA VAL A 809 4.66 0.37 -22.20
C VAL A 809 4.71 0.84 -20.75
N PHE A 810 3.66 1.49 -20.28
CA PHE A 810 3.62 2.01 -18.92
C PHE A 810 2.23 1.93 -18.30
N THR A 811 2.19 2.06 -16.97
CA THR A 811 1.00 2.42 -16.20
C THR A 811 1.16 3.77 -15.51
N ASP A 812 0.08 4.54 -15.45
CA ASP A 812 0.03 5.86 -14.80
C ASP A 812 -1.35 6.11 -14.21
N ALA A 813 -1.42 6.37 -12.90
CA ALA A 813 -2.65 6.65 -12.16
C ALA A 813 -3.83 5.71 -12.52
N GLY A 814 -3.55 4.40 -12.57
CA GLY A 814 -4.54 3.36 -12.87
C GLY A 814 -4.91 3.22 -14.36
N ARG A 815 -4.13 3.79 -15.28
CA ARG A 815 -4.31 3.67 -16.73
C ARG A 815 -3.10 2.99 -17.36
N GLY A 816 -3.31 2.32 -18.49
CA GLY A 816 -2.23 1.79 -19.33
C GLY A 816 -2.06 2.61 -20.61
N GLY A 817 -0.82 2.71 -21.09
CA GLY A 817 -0.49 3.46 -22.30
C GLY A 817 0.88 3.13 -22.86
N ILE A 818 1.27 3.89 -23.89
CA ILE A 818 2.60 3.85 -24.49
C ILE A 818 3.24 5.23 -24.58
N VAL A 819 4.57 5.27 -24.48
CA VAL A 819 5.39 6.43 -24.87
C VAL A 819 6.10 6.08 -26.17
N LYS A 820 5.87 6.86 -27.23
CA LYS A 820 6.54 6.67 -28.54
C LYS A 820 7.93 7.31 -28.53
N LEU A 821 8.94 6.54 -28.94
CA LEU A 821 10.31 7.01 -29.09
C LEU A 821 10.55 7.56 -30.51
N PRO A 822 11.45 8.54 -30.70
CA PRO A 822 12.27 9.23 -29.68
C PRO A 822 11.61 10.52 -29.14
N ASN A 823 10.34 10.76 -29.48
CA ASN A 823 9.70 12.07 -29.27
C ASN A 823 9.03 12.21 -27.90
N GLY A 824 8.76 11.11 -27.20
CA GLY A 824 8.11 11.14 -25.89
C GLY A 824 6.59 11.32 -25.95
N GLU A 825 5.97 11.10 -27.12
CA GLU A 825 4.51 11.24 -27.28
C GLU A 825 3.79 10.15 -26.48
N VAL A 826 2.88 10.57 -25.60
CA VAL A 826 2.11 9.69 -24.73
C VAL A 826 0.75 9.38 -25.34
N GLU A 827 0.40 8.10 -25.43
CA GLU A 827 -0.91 7.63 -25.88
C GLU A 827 -1.51 6.68 -24.84
N TYR A 828 -2.77 6.92 -24.45
CA TYR A 828 -3.50 6.10 -23.48
C TYR A 828 -4.51 5.20 -24.17
N TYR A 829 -4.67 3.99 -23.66
CA TYR A 829 -5.57 2.99 -24.20
C TYR A 829 -6.63 2.55 -23.17
N ASP A 830 -7.42 3.50 -22.68
CA ASP A 830 -8.33 3.31 -21.53
C ASP A 830 -9.39 2.20 -21.68
N ILE A 831 -9.65 1.48 -20.58
CA ILE A 831 -10.74 0.51 -20.48
C ILE A 831 -12.05 1.25 -20.19
N ALA A 832 -12.98 1.26 -21.15
CA ALA A 832 -14.32 1.82 -20.97
C ALA A 832 -15.31 0.72 -20.58
N ASP A 833 -15.15 0.17 -19.38
CA ASP A 833 -16.01 -0.89 -18.83
C ASP A 833 -16.42 -0.60 -17.39
N ARG A 834 -17.62 -1.05 -17.00
CA ARG A 834 -18.15 -0.93 -15.64
C ARG A 834 -18.63 -2.28 -15.18
N VAL A 835 -18.02 -2.80 -14.13
CA VAL A 835 -18.28 -4.15 -13.61
C VAL A 835 -19.05 -4.07 -12.31
N ARG A 836 -20.10 -4.88 -12.19
CA ARG A 836 -20.79 -5.13 -10.91
C ARG A 836 -19.92 -6.08 -10.08
N VAL A 837 -19.34 -5.57 -9.01
CA VAL A 837 -18.49 -6.30 -8.06
C VAL A 837 -19.36 -6.81 -6.92
N ASP A 838 -19.28 -8.11 -6.63
CA ASP A 838 -19.83 -8.69 -5.40
C ASP A 838 -18.87 -8.41 -4.24
N LEU A 839 -19.30 -7.57 -3.30
CA LEU A 839 -18.45 -7.07 -2.22
C LEU A 839 -18.00 -8.20 -1.27
N GLN A 840 -18.85 -9.20 -1.05
CA GLN A 840 -18.52 -10.34 -0.19
C GLN A 840 -17.43 -11.20 -0.83
N ALA A 841 -17.65 -11.61 -2.08
CA ALA A 841 -16.70 -12.45 -2.82
C ALA A 841 -15.34 -11.74 -2.96
N PHE A 842 -15.39 -10.43 -3.19
CA PHE A 842 -14.22 -9.58 -3.27
C PHE A 842 -13.43 -9.53 -1.96
N CYS A 843 -14.08 -9.22 -0.83
CA CYS A 843 -13.41 -9.20 0.47
C CYS A 843 -12.83 -10.57 0.86
N VAL A 844 -13.51 -11.66 0.50
CA VAL A 844 -13.02 -13.02 0.70
C VAL A 844 -11.74 -13.29 -0.08
N GLN A 845 -11.71 -12.97 -1.37
CA GLN A 845 -10.51 -13.12 -2.19
C GLN A 845 -9.36 -12.31 -1.59
N LYS A 846 -9.63 -11.04 -1.27
CA LYS A 846 -8.64 -10.09 -0.74
C LYS A 846 -8.06 -10.56 0.59
N PHE A 847 -8.89 -11.11 1.46
CA PHE A 847 -8.46 -11.67 2.74
C PHE A 847 -7.57 -12.90 2.56
N LEU A 848 -7.95 -13.82 1.67
CA LEU A 848 -7.17 -15.03 1.39
C LEU A 848 -5.82 -14.68 0.76
N GLU A 849 -5.80 -13.67 -0.10
CA GLU A 849 -4.58 -13.14 -0.70
C GLU A 849 -3.63 -12.56 0.35
N ALA A 850 -4.11 -11.68 1.23
CA ALA A 850 -3.32 -11.12 2.32
C ALA A 850 -2.77 -12.22 3.25
N SER A 851 -3.60 -13.22 3.59
CA SER A 851 -3.20 -14.36 4.41
C SER A 851 -2.12 -15.21 3.75
N ARG A 852 -2.20 -15.45 2.44
CA ARG A 852 -1.21 -16.23 1.68
C ARG A 852 0.13 -15.50 1.62
N ILE A 853 0.11 -14.21 1.30
CA ILE A 853 1.32 -13.37 1.25
C ILE A 853 2.04 -13.39 2.61
N LEU A 854 1.31 -13.15 3.71
CA LEU A 854 1.90 -13.16 5.04
C LEU A 854 2.41 -14.54 5.46
N GLY A 855 1.64 -15.60 5.16
CA GLY A 855 2.07 -16.98 5.46
C GLY A 855 3.34 -17.40 4.72
N ALA A 856 3.65 -16.78 3.58
CA ALA A 856 4.84 -17.08 2.79
C ALA A 856 6.07 -16.21 3.15
N GLN A 857 5.86 -15.03 3.75
CA GLN A 857 6.93 -14.03 3.91
C GLN A 857 7.16 -13.54 5.34
N TYR A 858 6.34 -13.97 6.32
CA TYR A 858 6.59 -13.62 7.72
C TYR A 858 7.89 -14.26 8.22
N TRP A 859 8.70 -13.50 8.96
CA TRP A 859 10.07 -13.90 9.34
C TRP A 859 10.16 -15.22 10.12
N ASP A 860 9.15 -15.56 10.93
CA ASP A 860 9.09 -16.84 11.64
C ASP A 860 8.19 -17.80 10.87
N GLU A 861 8.80 -18.81 10.24
CA GLU A 861 8.10 -19.85 9.50
C GLU A 861 7.06 -20.60 10.34
N LYS A 862 7.19 -20.59 11.68
CA LYS A 862 6.22 -21.19 12.60
C LYS A 862 5.08 -20.24 12.98
N MET A 863 5.05 -19.04 12.43
CA MET A 863 4.01 -18.03 12.64
C MET A 863 3.79 -17.74 14.13
N ASN A 864 4.88 -17.65 14.91
CA ASN A 864 4.90 -17.53 16.37
C ASN A 864 4.08 -18.61 17.09
N GLY A 865 4.03 -19.82 16.51
CA GLY A 865 3.33 -20.98 17.06
C GLY A 865 1.87 -21.11 16.64
N LEU A 866 1.36 -20.25 15.75
CA LEU A 866 -0.01 -20.35 15.22
C LEU A 866 -0.09 -21.40 14.10
N ASP A 867 -1.15 -22.22 14.13
CA ASP A 867 -1.57 -23.01 12.97
C ASP A 867 -2.19 -22.04 11.95
N TRP A 868 -1.37 -21.53 11.03
CA TRP A 868 -1.78 -20.47 10.12
C TRP A 868 -2.96 -20.87 9.22
N PRO A 869 -2.99 -22.06 8.58
CA PRO A 869 -4.18 -22.49 7.84
C PRO A 869 -5.47 -22.54 8.68
N ALA A 870 -5.41 -23.07 9.90
CA ALA A 870 -6.58 -23.11 10.79
C ALA A 870 -7.00 -21.70 11.22
N HIS A 871 -6.03 -20.82 11.48
CA HIS A 871 -6.24 -19.42 11.86
C HIS A 871 -6.86 -18.60 10.72
N THR A 872 -6.35 -18.75 9.49
CA THR A 872 -6.94 -18.18 8.28
C THR A 872 -8.38 -18.63 8.10
N LYS A 873 -8.64 -19.94 8.23
CA LYS A 873 -10.00 -20.48 8.10
C LYS A 873 -10.96 -19.86 9.13
N ARG A 874 -10.50 -19.70 10.37
CA ARG A 874 -11.28 -19.10 11.47
C ARG A 874 -11.64 -17.64 11.16
N TYR A 875 -10.68 -16.82 10.75
CA TYR A 875 -10.93 -15.41 10.44
C TYR A 875 -11.62 -15.19 9.09
N LEU A 876 -11.52 -16.14 8.16
CA LEU A 876 -12.28 -16.13 6.91
C LEU A 876 -13.80 -16.11 7.16
N GLU A 877 -14.27 -16.70 8.26
CA GLU A 877 -15.67 -16.62 8.67
C GLU A 877 -16.11 -15.17 8.94
N LEU A 878 -15.23 -14.35 9.52
CA LEU A 878 -15.47 -12.92 9.73
C LEU A 878 -15.31 -12.12 8.44
N ALA A 879 -14.30 -12.45 7.62
CA ALA A 879 -14.05 -11.75 6.36
C ALA A 879 -15.22 -11.91 5.36
N ARG A 880 -15.95 -13.02 5.43
CA ARG A 880 -17.21 -13.20 4.67
C ARG A 880 -18.29 -12.20 5.08
N ALA A 881 -18.22 -11.67 6.28
CA ALA A 881 -19.17 -10.70 6.79
C ALA A 881 -18.76 -9.25 6.46
N THR A 882 -17.67 -8.96 5.73
CA THR A 882 -17.26 -7.57 5.44
C THR A 882 -17.77 -7.10 4.08
N ARG A 883 -18.08 -5.80 3.96
CA ARG A 883 -18.51 -5.12 2.72
C ARG A 883 -17.81 -3.79 2.49
N THR A 884 -17.33 -3.12 3.54
CA THR A 884 -16.61 -1.85 3.44
C THR A 884 -15.11 -2.02 3.69
N ALA A 885 -14.33 -1.00 3.31
CA ALA A 885 -12.89 -0.94 3.56
C ALA A 885 -12.58 -1.04 5.06
N GLU A 886 -13.31 -0.29 5.88
CA GLU A 886 -13.11 -0.25 7.34
C GLU A 886 -13.52 -1.58 8.02
N GLU A 887 -14.58 -2.26 7.55
CA GLU A 887 -14.92 -3.61 8.00
C GLU A 887 -13.81 -4.62 7.68
N PHE A 888 -13.27 -4.56 6.46
CA PHE A 888 -12.17 -5.43 6.03
C PHE A 888 -10.91 -5.19 6.86
N ASP A 889 -10.49 -3.94 7.02
CA ASP A 889 -9.30 -3.57 7.78
C ASP A 889 -9.43 -4.00 9.25
N HIS A 890 -10.61 -3.85 9.85
CA HIS A 890 -10.90 -4.33 11.20
C HIS A 890 -10.66 -5.84 11.33
N VAL A 891 -11.21 -6.66 10.42
CA VAL A 891 -11.06 -8.12 10.48
C VAL A 891 -9.62 -8.55 10.16
N ALA A 892 -9.02 -7.99 9.11
CA ALA A 892 -7.69 -8.35 8.64
C ALA A 892 -6.60 -8.02 9.68
N ASN A 893 -6.66 -6.83 10.29
CA ASN A 893 -5.69 -6.44 11.33
C ASN A 893 -5.82 -7.29 12.61
N ARG A 894 -7.01 -7.80 12.92
CA ARG A 894 -7.18 -8.73 14.05
C ARG A 894 -6.56 -10.10 13.77
N MET A 895 -6.71 -10.61 12.56
CA MET A 895 -6.11 -11.89 12.16
C MET A 895 -4.58 -11.83 12.32
N ILE A 896 -3.94 -10.84 11.71
CA ILE A 896 -2.47 -10.71 11.75
C ILE A 896 -2.00 -10.30 13.15
N GLY A 897 -2.84 -9.59 13.89
CA GLY A 897 -2.59 -9.13 15.24
C GLY A 897 -2.27 -10.23 16.25
N GLU A 898 -2.88 -11.42 16.07
CA GLU A 898 -2.60 -12.61 16.88
C GLU A 898 -1.16 -13.13 16.72
N LEU A 899 -0.44 -12.76 15.66
CA LEU A 899 1.00 -13.07 15.53
C LEU A 899 1.84 -12.36 16.59
N ASN A 900 1.37 -11.27 17.19
CA ASN A 900 2.12 -10.45 18.15
C ASN A 900 3.48 -9.95 17.62
N GLY A 901 3.62 -9.79 16.30
CA GLY A 901 4.80 -9.20 15.67
C GLY A 901 4.72 -7.68 15.59
N SER A 902 5.84 -6.99 15.74
CA SER A 902 5.95 -5.58 15.35
C SER A 902 5.81 -5.40 13.83
N HIS A 903 5.53 -4.17 13.40
CA HIS A 903 5.45 -3.78 11.99
C HIS A 903 4.33 -4.44 11.15
N LEU A 904 3.36 -5.09 11.78
CA LEU A 904 2.18 -5.62 11.09
C LEU A 904 1.15 -4.52 10.82
N GLY A 905 0.47 -4.60 9.68
CA GLY A 905 -0.65 -3.71 9.35
C GLY A 905 -1.22 -3.99 7.97
N ILE A 906 -2.54 -3.94 7.85
CA ILE A 906 -3.28 -4.02 6.59
C ILE A 906 -4.21 -2.81 6.52
N ASN A 907 -4.09 -1.97 5.49
CA ASN A 907 -4.94 -0.79 5.37
C ASN A 907 -5.41 -0.61 3.93
N ALA A 908 -6.72 -0.58 3.75
CA ALA A 908 -7.36 -0.25 2.49
C ALA A 908 -7.13 1.22 2.15
N PRO A 909 -7.02 1.58 0.86
CA PRO A 909 -6.88 2.98 0.47
C PRO A 909 -8.15 3.74 0.83
N ASP A 910 -7.99 4.93 1.42
CA ASP A 910 -9.12 5.83 1.65
C ASP A 910 -9.80 6.16 0.31
N PRO A 911 -11.14 6.03 0.21
CA PRO A 911 -11.84 6.44 -0.99
C PRO A 911 -11.65 7.95 -1.19
N ALA A 912 -11.29 8.35 -2.43
CA ALA A 912 -11.16 9.76 -2.77
C ALA A 912 -12.48 10.49 -2.51
N ASN A 913 -12.51 11.36 -1.49
CA ASN A 913 -13.69 12.14 -1.16
C ASN A 913 -13.56 13.57 -1.73
N PRO A 914 -14.41 13.97 -2.70
CA PRO A 914 -14.35 15.29 -3.32
C PRO A 914 -14.66 16.44 -2.36
N ASN A 915 -15.21 16.15 -1.18
CA ASN A 915 -15.50 17.15 -0.15
C ASN A 915 -14.28 17.49 0.72
N THR A 916 -13.17 16.77 0.59
CA THR A 916 -11.96 17.01 1.39
C THR A 916 -11.37 18.38 1.08
N ARG A 917 -11.27 19.24 2.09
CA ARG A 917 -10.69 20.58 1.98
C ARG A 917 -9.62 20.79 3.05
N ALA A 918 -8.36 20.51 2.72
CA ALA A 918 -7.23 20.77 3.60
C ALA A 918 -7.22 22.23 4.09
N GLN A 919 -7.00 22.43 5.37
CA GLN A 919 -7.13 23.71 6.05
C GLN A 919 -5.77 24.37 6.19
N GLY A 920 -5.68 25.64 5.79
CA GLY A 920 -4.47 26.44 5.99
C GLY A 920 -4.17 26.66 7.47
N ARG A 921 -2.89 26.71 7.82
CA ARG A 921 -2.41 27.02 9.17
C ARG A 921 -1.66 28.35 9.21
N LEU A 922 -1.95 29.16 10.22
CA LEU A 922 -1.25 30.44 10.46
C LEU A 922 -0.06 30.31 11.41
N GLY A 923 0.08 29.18 12.11
CA GLY A 923 1.09 29.00 13.16
C GLY A 923 0.80 29.85 14.41
N VAL A 924 -0.46 29.91 14.80
CA VAL A 924 -0.91 30.54 16.04
C VAL A 924 -1.74 29.56 16.85
N THR A 925 -1.72 29.72 18.18
CA THR A 925 -2.75 29.15 19.06
C THR A 925 -3.70 30.28 19.44
N THR A 926 -4.99 29.98 19.52
CA THR A 926 -6.01 30.97 19.83
C THR A 926 -6.94 30.50 20.94
N ILE A 927 -7.64 31.46 21.54
CA ILE A 927 -8.84 31.23 22.35
C ILE A 927 -9.99 32.04 21.77
N LYS A 928 -11.21 31.52 21.88
CA LYS A 928 -12.42 32.22 21.41
C LYS A 928 -12.58 33.56 22.13
N ASP A 929 -12.86 34.62 21.37
CA ASP A 929 -13.18 35.96 21.83
C ASP A 929 -14.54 36.37 21.24
N PRO A 930 -15.36 37.20 21.91
CA PRO A 930 -16.64 37.66 21.35
C PRO A 930 -16.53 38.31 19.96
N LYS A 931 -15.36 38.87 19.61
CA LYS A 931 -15.11 39.48 18.29
C LYS A 931 -14.40 38.55 17.29
N GLY A 932 -14.02 37.34 17.69
CA GLY A 932 -13.32 36.37 16.85
C GLY A 932 -12.39 35.46 17.64
N PHE A 933 -11.08 35.48 17.35
CA PHE A 933 -10.09 34.59 17.95
C PHE A 933 -8.87 35.35 18.47
N LYS A 934 -8.67 35.33 19.78
CA LYS A 934 -7.52 35.97 20.42
C LYS A 934 -6.29 35.08 20.33
N VAL A 935 -5.21 35.60 19.75
CA VAL A 935 -3.91 34.93 19.65
C VAL A 935 -3.27 34.81 21.03
N THR A 936 -2.99 33.58 21.46
CA THR A 936 -2.33 33.27 22.75
C THR A 936 -0.88 32.84 22.58
N SER A 937 -0.54 32.25 21.44
CA SER A 937 0.83 31.87 21.08
C SER A 937 1.06 32.06 19.59
N ILE A 938 2.32 32.29 19.23
CA ILE A 938 2.78 32.35 17.84
C ILE A 938 3.99 31.43 17.73
N LEU A 939 3.92 30.50 16.79
CA LEU A 939 5.04 29.62 16.49
C LEU A 939 6.18 30.44 15.84
N PRO A 940 7.38 30.48 16.44
CA PRO A 940 8.51 31.18 15.85
C PRO A 940 8.85 30.65 14.46
N ASP A 941 9.17 31.55 13.54
CA ASP A 941 9.35 31.23 12.12
C ASP A 941 8.10 30.63 11.44
N GLY A 942 6.94 30.66 12.07
CA GLY A 942 5.65 30.28 11.49
C GLY A 942 5.09 31.37 10.56
N PRO A 943 4.00 31.08 9.81
CA PRO A 943 3.39 32.05 8.90
C PRO A 943 3.06 33.40 9.54
N ALA A 944 2.49 33.40 10.75
CA ALA A 944 2.14 34.61 11.49
C ALA A 944 3.34 35.41 12.04
N ASP A 945 4.54 34.80 12.12
CA ASP A 945 5.80 35.43 12.55
C ASP A 945 6.72 35.78 11.37
N ARG A 946 6.29 35.58 10.12
CA ARG A 946 7.11 35.88 8.93
C ARG A 946 6.62 37.12 8.19
N GLY A 947 7.52 37.73 7.44
CA GLY A 947 7.24 38.91 6.63
C GLY A 947 7.16 40.22 7.43
N THR A 948 6.63 41.26 6.77
CA THR A 948 6.52 42.62 7.31
C THR A 948 5.22 42.86 8.09
N MET A 949 4.20 42.02 7.88
CA MET A 949 2.87 42.15 8.49
C MET A 949 2.60 41.01 9.48
N LYS A 950 3.23 41.07 10.66
CA LYS A 950 3.12 40.01 11.68
C LYS A 950 1.92 40.19 12.61
N LEU A 951 1.35 39.06 13.02
CA LEU A 951 0.47 39.01 14.19
C LEU A 951 1.30 39.11 15.49
N LYS A 952 0.64 39.45 16.59
CA LYS A 952 1.21 39.50 17.93
C LYS A 952 0.31 38.76 18.91
N ILE A 953 0.91 38.24 19.97
CA ILE A 953 0.16 37.72 21.11
C ILE A 953 -0.76 38.83 21.64
N GLY A 954 -2.03 38.51 21.83
CA GLY A 954 -3.07 39.44 22.24
C GLY A 954 -3.92 40.02 21.10
N ASP A 955 -3.49 39.91 19.85
CA ASP A 955 -4.32 40.29 18.70
C ASP A 955 -5.60 39.46 18.66
N VAL A 956 -6.73 40.08 18.34
CA VAL A 956 -7.99 39.37 18.11
C VAL A 956 -8.27 39.34 16.63
N ILE A 957 -8.10 38.18 15.99
CA ILE A 957 -8.46 37.95 14.60
C ILE A 957 -9.98 38.03 14.49
N THR A 958 -10.49 38.91 13.63
CA THR A 958 -11.93 39.19 13.50
C THR A 958 -12.53 38.66 12.19
N GLN A 959 -11.70 38.48 11.15
CA GLN A 959 -12.14 38.03 9.84
C GLN A 959 -11.00 37.41 9.02
N ILE A 960 -11.36 36.56 8.05
CA ILE A 960 -10.44 36.01 7.05
C ILE A 960 -11.01 36.32 5.66
N ASP A 961 -10.21 36.91 4.78
CA ASP A 961 -10.59 37.33 3.42
C ASP A 961 -11.85 38.21 3.39
N LEU A 962 -11.91 39.19 4.31
CA LEU A 962 -13.04 40.12 4.50
C LEU A 962 -14.36 39.46 4.95
N GLU A 963 -14.33 38.17 5.28
CA GLU A 963 -15.48 37.45 5.81
C GLU A 963 -15.35 37.34 7.34
N PRO A 964 -16.27 37.96 8.12
CA PRO A 964 -16.27 37.83 9.57
C PRO A 964 -16.69 36.43 10.00
N PHE A 965 -16.23 36.00 11.18
CA PHE A 965 -16.57 34.69 11.71
C PHE A 965 -18.04 34.60 12.13
N LYS A 966 -18.67 33.49 11.79
CA LYS A 966 -19.97 33.08 12.34
C LYS A 966 -19.79 32.54 13.78
N PRO A 967 -20.86 32.48 14.59
CA PRO A 967 -20.76 31.99 15.97
C PRO A 967 -20.03 30.65 16.10
N ASP A 968 -20.37 29.69 15.23
CA ASP A 968 -19.86 28.31 15.26
C ASP A 968 -18.61 28.08 14.40
N ASP A 969 -18.08 29.11 13.74
CA ASP A 969 -16.83 28.98 13.00
C ASP A 969 -15.66 28.73 13.95
N THR A 970 -14.68 27.99 13.45
CA THR A 970 -13.32 27.89 14.00
C THR A 970 -12.36 28.68 13.10
N LEU A 971 -11.16 29.01 13.60
CA LEU A 971 -10.14 29.64 12.76
C LEU A 971 -9.77 28.72 11.58
N GLU A 972 -9.64 27.42 11.84
CA GLU A 972 -9.25 26.41 10.88
C GLU A 972 -10.32 26.21 9.80
N SER A 973 -11.61 26.22 10.16
CA SER A 973 -12.71 26.10 9.19
C SER A 973 -12.76 27.30 8.23
N ALA A 974 -12.45 28.51 8.71
CA ALA A 974 -12.34 29.70 7.86
C ALA A 974 -11.14 29.65 6.88
N LEU A 975 -10.17 28.77 7.14
CA LEU A 975 -8.98 28.53 6.33
C LEU A 975 -9.09 27.27 5.45
N ALA A 976 -10.27 26.66 5.35
CA ALA A 976 -10.50 25.48 4.51
C ALA A 976 -10.21 25.74 3.03
N GLY A 977 -9.38 24.90 2.41
CA GLY A 977 -8.93 25.00 1.03
C GLY A 977 -7.92 26.14 0.76
N LYS A 978 -7.29 26.68 1.83
CA LYS A 978 -6.35 27.81 1.75
C LYS A 978 -4.88 27.44 1.98
N VAL A 979 -4.54 26.15 2.07
CA VAL A 979 -3.15 25.67 2.13
C VAL A 979 -2.32 26.28 0.99
N ASP A 980 -1.14 26.82 1.32
CA ASP A 980 -0.20 27.49 0.42
C ASP A 980 -0.77 28.68 -0.36
N LYS A 981 -1.85 29.29 0.15
CA LYS A 981 -2.44 30.53 -0.39
C LYS A 981 -2.20 31.69 0.56
N GLU A 982 -2.01 32.88 -0.03
CA GLU A 982 -2.05 34.15 0.68
C GLU A 982 -3.49 34.48 1.08
N VAL A 983 -3.69 34.82 2.36
CA VAL A 983 -4.99 35.20 2.93
C VAL A 983 -4.90 36.55 3.62
N LEU A 984 -5.99 37.31 3.57
CA LEU A 984 -6.12 38.57 4.29
C LEU A 984 -6.69 38.31 5.68
N VAL A 985 -5.86 38.45 6.72
CA VAL A 985 -6.24 38.28 8.11
C VAL A 985 -6.56 39.64 8.71
N GLY A 986 -7.84 39.92 8.97
CA GLY A 986 -8.28 41.11 9.70
C GLY A 986 -8.24 40.86 11.21
N PHE A 987 -7.71 41.81 11.97
CA PHE A 987 -7.57 41.67 13.42
C PHE A 987 -7.65 43.02 14.13
N THR A 988 -7.87 42.98 15.44
CA THR A 988 -7.77 44.16 16.31
C THR A 988 -6.55 44.08 17.22
N ARG A 989 -5.83 45.20 17.34
CA ARG A 989 -4.68 45.37 18.23
C ARG A 989 -4.83 46.71 18.95
N ASP A 990 -4.81 46.70 20.27
CA ASP A 990 -4.96 47.90 21.11
C ASP A 990 -6.18 48.77 20.72
N GLY A 991 -7.27 48.11 20.29
CA GLY A 991 -8.51 48.76 19.85
C GLY A 991 -8.51 49.29 18.40
N GLN A 992 -7.41 49.19 17.67
CA GLN A 992 -7.32 49.55 16.25
C GLN A 992 -7.62 48.35 15.36
N GLU A 993 -8.40 48.56 14.29
CA GLU A 993 -8.61 47.56 13.24
C GLU A 993 -7.45 47.58 12.26
N LEU A 994 -6.82 46.42 12.06
CA LEU A 994 -5.66 46.20 11.21
C LEU A 994 -5.90 44.97 10.32
N ALA A 995 -5.05 44.80 9.32
CA ALA A 995 -5.02 43.59 8.50
C ALA A 995 -3.58 43.18 8.15
N ALA A 996 -3.38 41.89 7.93
CA ALA A 996 -2.13 41.31 7.47
C ALA A 996 -2.37 40.37 6.28
N LEU A 997 -1.45 40.36 5.32
CA LEU A 997 -1.39 39.33 4.28
C LEU A 997 -0.44 38.22 4.74
N ILE A 998 -0.97 37.00 4.87
CA ILE A 998 -0.22 35.86 5.39
C ILE A 998 -0.41 34.67 4.44
N THR A 999 0.68 34.06 3.97
CA THR A 999 0.61 32.80 3.24
C THR A 999 0.50 31.64 4.22
N THR A 1000 -0.63 30.94 4.21
CA THR A 1000 -0.83 29.80 5.11
C THR A 1000 -0.03 28.58 4.65
N VAL A 1001 0.16 27.61 5.55
CA VAL A 1001 0.86 26.35 5.25
C VAL A 1001 -0.02 25.14 5.58
N SER A 1002 0.36 23.96 5.10
CA SER A 1002 -0.27 22.70 5.49
C SER A 1002 0.00 22.35 6.96
N TYR A 1003 -0.78 21.41 7.52
CA TYR A 1003 -0.50 20.86 8.85
C TYR A 1003 0.90 20.24 8.94
N ASP A 1004 1.30 19.41 7.96
CA ASP A 1004 2.61 18.75 7.97
C ASP A 1004 3.76 19.77 7.95
N ARG A 1005 3.60 20.86 7.19
CA ARG A 1005 4.59 21.93 7.17
C ARG A 1005 4.63 22.72 8.48
N LEU A 1006 3.49 22.88 9.16
CA LEU A 1006 3.46 23.46 10.49
C LEU A 1006 4.15 22.55 11.50
N ASP A 1007 3.95 21.23 11.41
CA ASP A 1007 4.57 20.23 12.28
C ASP A 1007 6.10 20.24 12.16
N ASP A 1008 6.64 20.33 10.93
CA ASP A 1008 8.07 20.55 10.70
C ASP A 1008 8.61 21.79 11.43
N LEU A 1009 7.87 22.90 11.38
CA LEU A 1009 8.27 24.16 12.02
C LEU A 1009 8.22 24.03 13.55
N ALA A 1010 7.18 23.41 14.07
CA ALA A 1010 7.00 23.15 15.50
C ALA A 1010 8.12 22.24 16.04
N TYR A 1011 8.43 21.16 15.33
CA TYR A 1011 9.55 20.28 15.65
C TYR A 1011 10.90 21.02 15.66
N ASN A 1012 11.17 21.84 14.64
CA ASN A 1012 12.41 22.61 14.59
C ASN A 1012 12.49 23.67 15.70
N HIS A 1013 11.37 24.25 16.12
CA HIS A 1013 11.32 25.13 17.28
C HIS A 1013 11.60 24.35 18.57
N TRP A 1014 10.91 23.22 18.80
CA TRP A 1014 11.10 22.35 19.95
C TRP A 1014 12.56 21.89 20.10
N ARG A 1015 13.21 21.45 19.00
CA ARG A 1015 14.63 21.05 19.02
C ARG A 1015 15.55 22.19 19.46
N ARG A 1016 15.33 23.41 18.98
CA ARG A 1016 16.12 24.60 19.36
C ARG A 1016 15.92 24.96 20.83
N GLU A 1017 14.70 24.85 21.33
CA GLU A 1017 14.40 25.14 22.73
C GLU A 1017 15.06 24.12 23.67
N ASN A 1018 15.05 22.83 23.32
CA ASN A 1018 15.79 21.83 24.09
C ASN A 1018 17.30 22.05 24.07
N ALA A 1019 17.87 22.44 22.92
CA ALA A 1019 19.28 22.82 22.85
C ALA A 1019 19.60 24.02 23.76
N ARG A 1020 18.70 25.02 23.81
CA ARG A 1020 18.82 26.17 24.70
C ARG A 1020 18.75 25.77 26.18
N LYS A 1021 17.82 24.86 26.55
CA LYS A 1021 17.71 24.31 27.90
C LYS A 1021 19.01 23.59 28.33
N VAL A 1022 19.58 22.75 27.47
CA VAL A 1022 20.86 22.06 27.74
C VAL A 1022 22.03 23.03 27.87
N GLU A 1023 22.11 24.04 27.00
CA GLU A 1023 23.10 25.11 27.10
C GLU A 1023 23.03 25.81 28.47
N GLU A 1024 21.82 26.22 28.88
CA GLU A 1024 21.58 26.92 30.14
C GLU A 1024 21.92 26.04 31.36
N TRP A 1025 21.38 24.82 31.42
CA TRP A 1025 21.56 23.91 32.56
C TRP A 1025 23.00 23.42 32.72
N SER A 1026 23.75 23.30 31.63
CA SER A 1026 25.15 22.88 31.66
C SER A 1026 26.15 24.04 31.81
N GLY A 1027 25.68 25.30 31.81
CA GLY A 1027 26.56 26.48 31.76
C GLY A 1027 27.38 26.55 30.47
N GLY A 1028 26.79 26.11 29.36
CA GLY A 1028 27.35 26.08 28.02
C GLY A 1028 28.36 24.97 27.73
N LYS A 1029 28.48 23.99 28.63
CA LYS A 1029 29.45 22.89 28.51
C LYS A 1029 28.97 21.72 27.65
N LEU A 1030 27.66 21.53 27.49
CA LEU A 1030 27.11 20.40 26.76
C LEU A 1030 26.42 20.86 25.47
N GLY A 1031 26.52 20.05 24.44
CA GLY A 1031 25.72 20.17 23.21
C GLY A 1031 24.47 19.28 23.27
N TYR A 1032 23.51 19.53 22.37
CA TYR A 1032 22.30 18.72 22.21
C TYR A 1032 21.93 18.55 20.74
N ILE A 1033 21.59 17.33 20.35
CA ILE A 1033 21.02 17.01 19.04
C ILE A 1033 19.88 16.04 19.23
N HIS A 1034 18.78 16.26 18.50
CA HIS A 1034 17.69 15.30 18.39
C HIS A 1034 17.64 14.71 16.98
N ILE A 1035 17.44 13.40 16.88
CA ILE A 1035 17.32 12.66 15.62
C ILE A 1035 15.86 12.24 15.45
N LEU A 1036 15.15 12.87 14.51
CA LEU A 1036 13.70 12.68 14.31
C LEU A 1036 13.33 11.28 13.82
N ALA A 1037 14.08 10.78 12.85
CA ALA A 1037 13.88 9.48 12.21
C ALA A 1037 15.23 8.89 11.80
N MET A 1038 15.30 7.58 11.57
CA MET A 1038 16.50 6.95 11.01
C MET A 1038 16.46 6.96 9.48
N SER A 1039 16.32 8.14 8.88
CA SER A 1039 16.25 8.34 7.43
C SER A 1039 17.43 9.17 6.92
N GLN A 1040 17.71 9.10 5.61
CA GLN A 1040 18.79 9.90 5.01
C GLN A 1040 18.64 11.41 5.29
N PRO A 1041 17.46 12.05 5.13
CA PRO A 1041 17.30 13.46 5.48
C PRO A 1041 17.61 13.78 6.95
N SER A 1042 17.34 12.87 7.88
CA SER A 1042 17.67 13.07 9.30
C SER A 1042 19.16 12.88 9.56
N LEU A 1043 19.82 11.97 8.84
CA LEU A 1043 21.26 11.78 8.90
C LEU A 1043 22.00 13.02 8.37
N ASP A 1044 21.58 13.58 7.25
CA ASP A 1044 22.18 14.81 6.70
C ASP A 1044 22.08 15.98 7.69
N VAL A 1045 20.93 16.09 8.38
CA VAL A 1045 20.72 17.07 9.45
C VAL A 1045 21.64 16.80 10.64
N PHE A 1046 21.78 15.54 11.07
CA PHE A 1046 22.70 15.15 12.14
C PHE A 1046 24.15 15.52 11.79
N GLU A 1047 24.62 15.17 10.60
CA GLU A 1047 26.01 15.45 10.16
C GLU A 1047 26.30 16.95 10.14
N ARG A 1048 25.36 17.76 9.62
CA ARG A 1048 25.44 19.22 9.63
C ARG A 1048 25.44 19.77 11.06
N ASP A 1049 24.51 19.33 11.89
CA ASP A 1049 24.29 19.89 13.23
C ASP A 1049 25.33 19.39 14.24
N LEU A 1050 26.04 18.29 13.97
CA LEU A 1050 27.06 17.73 14.85
C LEU A 1050 28.13 18.75 15.24
N TYR A 1051 28.68 19.48 14.26
CA TYR A 1051 29.63 20.54 14.54
C TYR A 1051 28.99 21.70 15.28
N ALA A 1052 27.84 22.18 14.78
CA ALA A 1052 27.16 23.34 15.35
C ALA A 1052 26.77 23.13 16.83
N ALA A 1053 26.37 21.91 17.19
CA ALA A 1053 25.98 21.57 18.54
C ALA A 1053 27.18 21.25 19.45
N ALA A 1054 28.29 20.74 18.90
CA ALA A 1054 29.34 20.13 19.71
C ALA A 1054 30.69 20.88 19.72
N GLU A 1055 30.86 21.90 18.87
CA GLU A 1055 32.03 22.76 18.88
C GLU A 1055 32.19 23.48 20.23
N GLY A 1056 33.41 23.45 20.78
CA GLY A 1056 33.70 24.04 22.10
C GLY A 1056 33.07 23.31 23.29
N LYS A 1057 32.20 22.31 23.08
CA LYS A 1057 31.52 21.57 24.15
C LYS A 1057 32.41 20.47 24.75
N ALA A 1058 32.18 20.16 26.02
CA ALA A 1058 32.85 19.09 26.74
C ALA A 1058 32.16 17.72 26.58
N GLY A 1059 30.89 17.70 26.20
CA GLY A 1059 30.11 16.50 25.86
C GLY A 1059 28.86 16.81 25.04
N LEU A 1060 28.16 15.77 24.59
CA LEU A 1060 26.98 15.87 23.73
C LEU A 1060 25.85 14.96 24.23
N ILE A 1061 24.62 15.47 24.24
CA ILE A 1061 23.41 14.66 24.41
C ILE A 1061 22.82 14.36 23.04
N ILE A 1062 22.63 13.08 22.72
CA ILE A 1062 21.94 12.62 21.51
C ILE A 1062 20.56 12.11 21.92
N ASP A 1063 19.51 12.76 21.44
CA ASP A 1063 18.13 12.42 21.76
C ASP A 1063 17.46 11.67 20.61
N VAL A 1064 17.03 10.42 20.88
CA VAL A 1064 16.28 9.56 19.95
C VAL A 1064 14.90 9.21 20.48
N ARG A 1065 14.39 9.96 21.48
CA ARG A 1065 12.99 9.85 21.93
C ARG A 1065 12.05 10.14 20.77
N ASN A 1066 10.91 9.46 20.72
CA ASN A 1066 9.90 9.64 19.67
C ASN A 1066 10.35 9.32 18.23
N ASN A 1067 11.56 8.80 18.05
CA ASN A 1067 12.08 8.39 16.75
C ASN A 1067 11.42 7.10 16.26
N GLY A 1068 10.76 7.18 15.11
CA GLY A 1068 10.01 6.07 14.52
C GLY A 1068 10.83 4.97 13.86
N GLY A 1069 12.15 5.09 13.81
CA GLY A 1069 13.04 4.16 13.12
C GLY A 1069 13.29 4.53 11.65
N GLY A 1070 13.71 3.54 10.86
CA GLY A 1070 14.27 3.70 9.50
C GLY A 1070 15.42 2.72 9.27
N SER A 1071 16.57 3.17 8.72
CA SER A 1071 17.70 2.32 8.34
C SER A 1071 19.11 2.92 8.55
N THR A 1072 19.25 4.12 9.12
CA THR A 1072 20.55 4.83 9.19
C THR A 1072 21.37 4.64 10.49
N ALA A 1073 20.96 3.74 11.40
CA ALA A 1073 21.63 3.53 12.69
C ALA A 1073 23.14 3.28 12.57
N ASP A 1074 23.59 2.41 11.65
CA ASP A 1074 25.01 2.08 11.49
C ASP A 1074 25.85 3.25 10.95
N ARG A 1075 25.27 4.11 10.11
CA ARG A 1075 25.92 5.35 9.66
C ARG A 1075 26.14 6.31 10.83
N LEU A 1076 25.15 6.43 11.72
CA LEU A 1076 25.29 7.21 12.97
C LEU A 1076 26.34 6.60 13.89
N LEU A 1077 26.37 5.27 14.06
CA LEU A 1077 27.39 4.58 14.84
C LEU A 1077 28.80 4.85 14.29
N ALA A 1078 28.98 4.86 12.96
CA ALA A 1078 30.26 5.20 12.35
C ALA A 1078 30.74 6.61 12.72
N SER A 1079 29.84 7.58 12.95
CA SER A 1079 30.18 8.93 13.41
C SER A 1079 30.59 8.98 14.89
N ILE A 1080 29.84 8.29 15.76
CA ILE A 1080 30.00 8.42 17.22
C ILE A 1080 30.91 7.36 17.84
N MET A 1081 31.19 6.26 17.14
CA MET A 1081 32.02 5.14 17.63
C MET A 1081 33.46 5.15 17.09
N TYR A 1082 33.77 6.00 16.10
CA TYR A 1082 35.06 5.95 15.41
C TYR A 1082 36.24 6.20 16.38
N PRO A 1083 37.16 5.25 16.58
CA PRO A 1083 38.24 5.42 17.54
C PRO A 1083 39.31 6.39 17.02
N ARG A 1084 39.91 7.16 17.95
CA ARG A 1084 41.08 7.98 17.63
C ARG A 1084 42.31 7.08 17.48
N HIS A 1085 42.87 7.00 16.27
CA HIS A 1085 44.07 6.20 15.98
C HIS A 1085 45.34 7.04 15.78
N ALA A 1086 45.20 8.35 15.49
CA ALA A 1086 46.30 9.27 15.29
C ALA A 1086 45.85 10.73 15.51
N TYR A 1087 46.81 11.65 15.52
CA TYR A 1087 46.62 13.10 15.44
C TYR A 1087 47.64 13.70 14.47
N THR A 1088 47.34 14.86 13.90
CA THR A 1088 48.22 15.59 12.97
C THR A 1088 48.69 16.90 13.60
N GLN A 1089 49.97 17.21 13.44
CA GLN A 1089 50.56 18.48 13.86
C GLN A 1089 50.95 19.31 12.61
N PRO A 1090 50.10 20.26 12.16
CA PRO A 1090 50.45 21.10 11.03
C PRO A 1090 51.59 22.08 11.36
N ARG A 1091 52.42 22.41 10.37
CA ARG A 1091 53.53 23.36 10.52
C ARG A 1091 53.01 24.74 10.92
N GLY A 1092 53.49 25.28 12.03
CA GLY A 1092 53.15 26.64 12.49
C GLY A 1092 52.03 26.72 13.54
N MET A 1093 51.30 25.63 13.77
CA MET A 1093 50.44 25.46 14.94
C MET A 1093 51.30 24.97 16.12
N GLY A 1094 51.06 25.49 17.34
CA GLY A 1094 51.86 25.16 18.54
C GLY A 1094 51.96 23.65 18.80
N LYS A 1095 53.05 23.20 19.44
CA LYS A 1095 53.45 21.77 19.53
C LYS A 1095 52.58 20.89 20.44
N ASP A 1096 51.53 21.43 21.04
CA ASP A 1096 50.74 20.75 22.09
C ASP A 1096 49.34 20.31 21.64
N ILE A 1097 49.03 20.37 20.34
CA ILE A 1097 47.71 19.99 19.81
C ILE A 1097 47.69 18.47 19.52
N LYS A 1098 47.02 17.70 20.40
CA LYS A 1098 46.96 16.22 20.34
C LYS A 1098 45.58 15.67 19.96
N ASP A 1099 44.67 16.55 19.54
CA ASP A 1099 43.29 16.26 19.17
C ASP A 1099 42.96 16.61 17.72
N ALA A 1100 43.85 17.31 17.00
CA ALA A 1100 43.65 17.64 15.60
C ALA A 1100 43.75 16.40 14.69
N TYR A 1101 42.73 16.17 13.88
CA TYR A 1101 42.73 15.20 12.79
C TYR A 1101 42.04 15.80 11.56
N PRO A 1102 42.56 15.62 10.33
CA PRO A 1102 41.99 16.25 9.16
C PRO A 1102 40.64 15.62 8.78
N GLN A 1103 39.63 16.47 8.57
CA GLN A 1103 38.26 16.02 8.24
C GLN A 1103 38.15 15.39 6.85
N ASP A 1104 39.01 15.79 5.91
CA ASP A 1104 39.12 15.23 4.56
C ASP A 1104 39.59 13.75 4.53
N ARG A 1105 39.91 13.19 5.70
CA ARG A 1105 40.36 11.80 5.86
C ARG A 1105 39.33 10.90 6.54
N LEU A 1106 38.22 11.46 7.03
CA LEU A 1106 37.17 10.70 7.69
C LEU A 1106 36.07 10.34 6.68
N PHE A 1107 35.52 9.13 6.81
CA PHE A 1107 34.35 8.69 6.03
C PHE A 1107 33.10 9.50 6.37
N ILE A 1108 32.90 9.75 7.68
CA ILE A 1108 31.84 10.57 8.24
C ILE A 1108 32.41 11.41 9.38
N GLN A 1109 31.79 12.56 9.67
CA GLN A 1109 32.17 13.46 10.75
C GLN A 1109 32.21 12.69 12.07
N ARG A 1110 33.32 12.81 12.81
CA ARG A 1110 33.55 12.05 14.05
C ARG A 1110 33.23 12.88 15.28
N TYR A 1111 32.60 12.24 16.29
CA TYR A 1111 32.52 12.77 17.64
C TYR A 1111 33.00 11.79 18.72
N ASP A 1112 34.16 12.09 19.33
CA ASP A 1112 34.87 11.19 20.25
C ASP A 1112 34.88 11.64 21.72
N LYS A 1113 34.17 12.73 22.06
CA LYS A 1113 33.97 13.21 23.45
C LYS A 1113 32.84 12.43 24.16
N PRO A 1114 32.67 12.56 25.49
CA PRO A 1114 31.59 11.92 26.23
C PRO A 1114 30.20 12.21 25.62
N ILE A 1115 29.37 11.16 25.52
CA ILE A 1115 27.99 11.22 25.03
C ILE A 1115 27.06 10.62 26.09
N ASP A 1116 25.84 11.17 26.18
CA ASP A 1116 24.65 10.46 26.66
C ASP A 1116 23.58 10.37 25.59
N MET A 1117 22.80 9.29 25.65
CA MET A 1117 21.71 9.04 24.71
C MET A 1117 20.36 8.99 25.44
N LEU A 1118 19.38 9.72 24.94
CA LEU A 1118 17.99 9.69 25.44
C LEU A 1118 17.13 8.77 24.58
N CYS A 1119 16.35 7.89 25.21
CA CYS A 1119 15.32 7.08 24.55
C CYS A 1119 14.03 7.00 25.38
N ASN A 1120 12.92 6.64 24.74
CA ASN A 1120 11.64 6.43 25.43
C ASN A 1120 10.83 5.30 24.76
N GLU A 1121 9.63 5.05 25.26
CA GLU A 1121 8.70 4.04 24.76
C GLU A 1121 8.27 4.25 23.29
N LYS A 1122 8.59 5.41 22.71
CA LYS A 1122 8.31 5.78 21.32
C LYS A 1122 9.54 5.67 20.40
N SER A 1123 10.72 5.41 20.95
CA SER A 1123 11.89 5.01 20.18
C SER A 1123 11.65 3.60 19.62
N PHE A 1124 11.44 3.49 18.32
CA PHE A 1124 10.93 2.28 17.66
C PHE A 1124 11.87 1.80 16.53
N SER A 1125 11.89 0.49 16.27
CA SER A 1125 12.60 -0.10 15.12
C SER A 1125 14.10 0.24 15.09
N ASN A 1126 14.60 0.89 14.04
CA ASN A 1126 16.03 1.20 13.93
C ASN A 1126 16.56 2.20 14.98
N ALA A 1127 15.69 2.99 15.62
CA ALA A 1127 16.07 3.78 16.80
C ALA A 1127 16.36 2.91 18.02
N GLU A 1128 15.62 1.81 18.16
CA GLU A 1128 15.85 0.79 19.18
C GLU A 1128 17.13 -0.02 18.89
N ILE A 1129 17.43 -0.32 17.62
CA ILE A 1129 18.73 -0.88 17.21
C ILE A 1129 19.87 0.02 17.66
N LEU A 1130 19.79 1.32 17.42
CA LEU A 1130 20.80 2.28 17.85
C LEU A 1130 20.95 2.31 19.38
N ALA A 1131 19.84 2.33 20.13
CA ALA A 1131 19.87 2.34 21.60
C ALA A 1131 20.52 1.08 22.19
N HIS A 1132 20.14 -0.10 21.67
CA HIS A 1132 20.79 -1.37 22.02
C HIS A 1132 22.27 -1.39 21.67
N ALA A 1133 22.65 -0.91 20.48
CA ALA A 1133 24.05 -0.84 20.05
C ALA A 1133 24.87 0.10 20.94
N PHE A 1134 24.33 1.28 21.26
CA PHE A 1134 24.98 2.26 22.15
C PHE A 1134 25.33 1.67 23.52
N LYS A 1135 24.40 0.88 24.08
CA LYS A 1135 24.58 0.15 25.35
C LYS A 1135 25.55 -1.02 25.20
N THR A 1136 25.36 -1.87 24.19
CA THR A 1136 26.16 -3.08 23.94
C THR A 1136 27.63 -2.72 23.70
N LEU A 1137 27.88 -1.64 22.97
CA LEU A 1137 29.22 -1.13 22.67
C LEU A 1137 29.78 -0.19 23.75
N LYS A 1138 29.02 0.05 24.83
CA LYS A 1138 29.42 0.84 26.02
C LYS A 1138 29.88 2.27 25.67
N ARG A 1139 29.14 2.96 24.80
CA ARG A 1139 29.52 4.29 24.31
C ARG A 1139 29.28 5.43 25.30
N GLY A 1140 28.28 5.29 26.16
CA GLY A 1140 27.84 6.29 27.14
C GLY A 1140 26.70 5.75 27.99
N THR A 1141 25.99 6.61 28.71
CA THR A 1141 24.81 6.23 29.50
C THR A 1141 23.56 6.36 28.62
N LEU A 1142 22.76 5.30 28.54
CA LEU A 1142 21.42 5.36 27.95
C LEU A 1142 20.41 5.79 29.04
N ILE A 1143 19.60 6.81 28.79
CA ILE A 1143 18.77 7.49 29.80
C ILE A 1143 17.34 7.64 29.29
N GLY A 1144 16.35 7.49 30.16
CA GLY A 1144 14.93 7.71 29.84
C GLY A 1144 14.05 6.51 30.17
N GLU A 1145 13.18 6.11 29.26
CA GLU A 1145 12.32 4.93 29.42
C GLU A 1145 12.71 3.82 28.44
N ALA A 1146 12.37 2.56 28.77
CA ALA A 1146 12.63 1.44 27.88
C ALA A 1146 11.99 1.67 26.50
N THR A 1147 12.67 1.28 25.44
CA THR A 1147 12.15 1.42 24.07
C THR A 1147 11.06 0.39 23.79
N ALA A 1148 10.34 0.56 22.68
CA ALA A 1148 9.07 -0.11 22.41
C ALA A 1148 9.09 -1.65 22.34
N GLY A 1149 10.23 -2.30 22.06
CA GLY A 1149 10.32 -3.75 21.84
C GLY A 1149 9.74 -4.17 20.47
N GLY A 1150 10.15 -3.48 19.41
CA GLY A 1150 9.60 -3.68 18.06
C GLY A 1150 10.66 -3.60 16.98
N VAL A 1151 11.29 -4.74 16.63
CA VAL A 1151 12.51 -4.80 15.80
C VAL A 1151 12.48 -5.96 14.80
N ILE A 1152 11.46 -5.95 13.94
CA ILE A 1152 11.43 -6.80 12.73
C ILE A 1152 11.54 -5.88 11.52
N SER A 1153 12.58 -6.04 10.70
CA SER A 1153 12.71 -5.36 9.41
C SER A 1153 11.51 -5.71 8.53
N THR A 1154 10.97 -4.72 7.84
CA THR A 1154 9.69 -4.82 7.15
C THR A 1154 9.72 -4.11 5.81
N GLY A 1155 8.99 -4.67 4.84
CA GLY A 1155 8.58 -4.02 3.61
C GLY A 1155 7.06 -3.94 3.53
N GLY A 1156 6.53 -3.76 2.31
CA GLY A 1156 5.10 -3.84 2.08
C GLY A 1156 4.76 -4.21 0.65
N THR A 1157 3.53 -4.66 0.45
CA THR A 1157 2.97 -4.95 -0.86
C THR A 1157 1.53 -4.41 -0.94
N SER A 1158 0.98 -4.38 -2.15
CA SER A 1158 -0.43 -4.01 -2.38
C SER A 1158 -1.23 -5.22 -2.86
N LEU A 1159 -2.46 -5.35 -2.36
CA LEU A 1159 -3.47 -6.28 -2.86
C LEU A 1159 -4.09 -5.74 -4.16
N LEU A 1160 -4.98 -6.53 -4.79
CA LEU A 1160 -5.54 -6.18 -6.10
C LEU A 1160 -6.33 -4.85 -6.14
N ASP A 1161 -6.80 -4.38 -4.99
CA ASP A 1161 -7.59 -3.13 -4.85
C ASP A 1161 -6.76 -1.93 -4.41
N GLY A 1162 -5.43 -2.11 -4.24
CA GLY A 1162 -4.51 -1.10 -3.72
C GLY A 1162 -4.31 -1.16 -2.20
N THR A 1163 -5.00 -2.04 -1.48
CA THR A 1163 -4.81 -2.24 -0.03
C THR A 1163 -3.37 -2.56 0.29
N SER A 1164 -2.79 -1.81 1.21
CA SER A 1164 -1.43 -2.00 1.67
C SER A 1164 -1.36 -3.13 2.70
N VAL A 1165 -0.35 -3.99 2.60
CA VAL A 1165 -0.01 -5.03 3.57
C VAL A 1165 1.45 -4.84 3.94
N ARG A 1166 1.73 -4.64 5.23
CA ARG A 1166 3.11 -4.65 5.75
C ARG A 1166 3.58 -6.07 5.98
N ILE A 1167 4.83 -6.34 5.60
CA ILE A 1167 5.42 -7.68 5.64
C ILE A 1167 6.70 -7.62 6.47
N PRO A 1168 6.67 -8.00 7.75
CA PRO A 1168 7.87 -8.15 8.58
C PRO A 1168 8.60 -9.45 8.24
N GLY A 1169 9.77 -9.36 7.62
CA GLY A 1169 10.47 -10.51 7.02
C GLY A 1169 11.85 -10.83 7.60
N ARG A 1170 12.40 -9.98 8.47
CA ARG A 1170 13.76 -10.19 9.03
C ARG A 1170 13.88 -9.74 10.49
N ALA A 1171 14.25 -10.67 11.38
CA ALA A 1171 14.45 -10.41 12.81
C ALA A 1171 15.87 -9.93 13.13
N TRP A 1172 16.01 -9.19 14.25
CA TRP A 1172 17.28 -8.67 14.75
C TRP A 1172 17.66 -9.29 16.09
N TYR A 1173 18.93 -9.66 16.23
CA TYR A 1173 19.46 -10.32 17.42
C TYR A 1173 20.69 -9.59 17.94
N LEU A 1174 20.83 -9.53 19.27
CA LEU A 1174 22.06 -9.11 19.92
C LEU A 1174 23.15 -10.18 19.76
N PRO A 1175 24.45 -9.84 19.94
CA PRO A 1175 25.55 -10.79 19.84
C PRO A 1175 25.45 -12.00 20.80
N ASP A 1176 24.70 -11.88 21.89
CA ASP A 1176 24.43 -12.97 22.84
C ASP A 1176 23.27 -13.89 22.43
N GLY A 1177 22.64 -13.62 21.29
CA GLY A 1177 21.50 -14.37 20.75
C GLY A 1177 20.14 -13.86 21.23
N THR A 1178 20.07 -12.78 22.02
CA THR A 1178 18.79 -12.20 22.45
C THR A 1178 18.04 -11.63 21.25
N ASN A 1179 16.82 -12.10 21.01
CA ASN A 1179 15.93 -11.49 20.02
C ASN A 1179 15.49 -10.10 20.52
N MET A 1180 15.72 -9.07 19.72
CA MET A 1180 15.35 -7.71 20.07
C MET A 1180 13.83 -7.47 20.00
N GLU A 1181 13.11 -8.24 19.17
CA GLU A 1181 11.65 -8.18 19.13
C GLU A 1181 11.06 -8.52 20.51
N ARG A 1182 10.17 -7.64 21.01
CA ARG A 1182 9.60 -7.65 22.37
C ARG A 1182 10.59 -7.41 23.52
N HIS A 1183 11.86 -7.19 23.23
CA HIS A 1183 12.91 -6.92 24.21
C HIS A 1183 13.54 -5.54 23.94
N GLY A 1184 12.78 -4.49 24.23
CA GLY A 1184 13.24 -3.11 24.08
C GLY A 1184 14.53 -2.82 24.86
N ALA A 1185 15.31 -1.86 24.38
CA ALA A 1185 16.52 -1.40 25.04
C ALA A 1185 16.14 -0.76 26.38
N VAL A 1186 16.61 -1.35 27.48
CA VAL A 1186 16.39 -0.81 28.83
C VAL A 1186 17.50 0.19 29.15
N PRO A 1187 17.18 1.47 29.43
CA PRO A 1187 18.14 2.49 29.84
C PRO A 1187 19.01 2.06 31.02
N ASP A 1188 20.24 2.56 31.07
CA ASP A 1188 21.10 2.45 32.25
C ASP A 1188 20.56 3.30 33.41
N LEU A 1189 19.98 4.47 33.09
CA LEU A 1189 19.26 5.33 34.02
C LEU A 1189 17.80 5.47 33.59
N ARG A 1190 16.91 4.75 34.28
CA ARG A 1190 15.47 4.82 34.00
C ARG A 1190 14.83 6.04 34.66
N VAL A 1191 14.23 6.91 33.86
CA VAL A 1191 13.58 8.15 34.27
C VAL A 1191 12.22 8.25 33.55
N PRO A 1192 11.10 8.06 34.27
CA PRO A 1192 9.76 8.18 33.67
C PRO A 1192 9.42 9.65 33.41
N GLN A 1193 8.65 9.91 32.36
CA GLN A 1193 8.01 11.19 32.10
C GLN A 1193 6.55 11.12 32.56
N THR A 1194 6.17 11.92 33.57
CA THR A 1194 4.83 11.85 34.18
C THR A 1194 3.86 12.87 33.57
N PRO A 1195 2.52 12.68 33.68
CA PRO A 1195 1.55 13.70 33.30
C PRO A 1195 1.78 15.05 33.99
N GLU A 1196 2.17 15.04 35.26
CA GLU A 1196 2.50 16.24 36.01
C GLU A 1196 3.70 16.99 35.42
N ASP A 1197 4.70 16.27 34.92
CA ASP A 1197 5.86 16.86 34.25
C ASP A 1197 5.44 17.48 32.91
N GLU A 1198 4.63 16.76 32.11
CA GLU A 1198 4.11 17.23 30.82
C GLU A 1198 3.29 18.52 30.95
N VAL A 1199 2.37 18.60 31.91
CA VAL A 1199 1.52 19.78 32.14
C VAL A 1199 2.34 20.99 32.59
N LYS A 1200 3.48 20.77 33.25
CA LYS A 1200 4.38 21.84 33.72
C LYS A 1200 5.48 22.20 32.71
N ASP A 1201 5.49 21.60 31.52
CA ASP A 1201 6.60 21.69 30.54
C ASP A 1201 7.97 21.34 31.15
N GLN A 1202 8.00 20.33 32.04
CA GLN A 1202 9.21 19.83 32.67
C GLN A 1202 9.72 18.58 31.94
N ASP A 1203 10.95 18.61 31.43
CA ASP A 1203 11.59 17.45 30.80
C ASP A 1203 12.55 16.77 31.78
N SER A 1204 12.00 15.86 32.60
CA SER A 1204 12.73 15.14 33.65
C SER A 1204 13.85 14.27 33.07
N GLN A 1205 13.64 13.70 31.89
CA GLN A 1205 14.61 12.84 31.21
C GLN A 1205 15.81 13.65 30.71
N LEU A 1206 15.56 14.78 30.04
CA LEU A 1206 16.62 15.66 29.55
C LEU A 1206 17.45 16.25 30.69
N HIS A 1207 16.80 16.66 31.79
CA HIS A 1207 17.50 17.16 32.97
C HIS A 1207 18.41 16.08 33.57
N ALA A 1208 17.92 14.84 33.71
CA ALA A 1208 18.73 13.73 34.21
C ALA A 1208 19.94 13.43 33.32
N ALA A 1209 19.81 13.56 31.99
CA ALA A 1209 20.93 13.41 31.07
C ALA A 1209 21.98 14.52 31.20
N VAL A 1210 21.55 15.78 31.40
CA VAL A 1210 22.48 16.87 31.71
C VAL A 1210 23.23 16.57 33.01
N ASP A 1211 22.53 16.19 34.08
CA ASP A 1211 23.15 15.88 35.37
C ASP A 1211 24.12 14.70 35.32
N ASP A 1212 23.82 13.64 34.56
CA ASP A 1212 24.71 12.50 34.38
C ASP A 1212 25.98 12.89 33.60
N LEU A 1213 25.81 13.52 32.44
CA LEU A 1213 26.93 13.88 31.57
C LEU A 1213 27.86 14.89 32.25
N MET A 1214 27.31 15.85 33.00
CA MET A 1214 28.07 16.82 33.79
C MET A 1214 29.00 16.18 34.84
N LYS A 1215 28.70 14.97 35.32
CA LYS A 1215 29.60 14.24 36.24
C LYS A 1215 30.80 13.63 35.51
N ARG A 1216 30.67 13.38 34.20
CA ARG A 1216 31.68 12.71 33.36
C ARG A 1216 32.52 13.69 32.53
N VAL A 1217 32.03 14.91 32.30
CA VAL A 1217 32.80 15.98 31.64
C VAL A 1217 33.49 16.85 32.69
N LYS A 1218 34.83 16.91 32.68
CA LYS A 1218 35.64 17.71 33.60
C LYS A 1218 36.46 18.76 32.85
#